data_AF-A0A843YUB1-F1
#
_entry.id   AF-A0A843YUB1-F1
#
_cell.length_a   1.000
_cell.length_b   1.000
_cell.length_c   1.000
_cell.angle_alpha   90.00
_cell.angle_beta   90.00
_cell.angle_gamma   90.00
#
_symmetry.space_group_name_H-M   'P 1'
#
loop_
_entity.id
_entity.type
_entity.pdbx_description
1 polymer ?
#
loop_
_entity_poly.entity_id
_entity_poly.type
_entity_poly.pdbx_seq_one_letter_code
_entity_poly.pdbx_strand_id
1 'polypeptide(L)'
;MTAKNISEITDLPDYPSIQKLASALHNFNGNQRGAAIMIGAGFSRCAAFHVGHTKKMPLWNDFSKKLIEGLNSSDKELSFSDPLRIAEEYRIYFGQAALNDQIRTEINDDAWRAGELYQSLLNLPWSEVMTTNWDTLLERAAKNVHSRYYTSVTKPSDLAWAPSPRIVKLHGTIGSNDTFIAAQEDFRTYPAKFAPFVNFARQAFIENELCLLGFSGDDPNFLQWAGWVRDHLAEHARKIYLIGALNLTAARRKYLESINIAPIDLWDAVHNIEDSDRRHQTATALFLKEVKRIGESRVEKHKWAPTNLHRQQVSEDDFHRQFKEPEYAATLLKQQLAILKSDRESYPDWLVCPPDLLGRIQSQISDPRPTPQNISALAVEDRAKLLYEIVWRYDITLTSIPSWLTDVLFQFVNPDTPCSLSKHQQLEIALILLKNSRWLEAKNEEDKQAIQTHIKELTAILEKHVQHFPDCATELAYHQALVARDAFDYPNMESAAEKIVGDDPIWKLRRATLLMELGRSEEGIKIINMAYGELRENYRGDRDSISILSRFMWAHWLLQSIHSYHSNQRPEKLAAFIENITQEWKCDPWIWIEHIRGKVGQRQEEYFKNQHPIELTFEQGSYRDNSSHHSNNSGVSEFLQLEELSRCVGIPLRISSGFIGVSLLSNAAEKLVLSGGIGSELLNYILAIRSASNERSSSINALFTRIGVASASKNVVDTLVERTQLAITYWREQRTTGSKERQKHALSTLGIVIEVLARLVVRVPSGKAKIIFRLGLSLGQQKNLQCYDLFGVVASLLDNSLKSIPASEQGELLVDALAFPLPSEIIDQQALSRWHNISIQYPNERNAYRHVGIRIDELINAVKSDTSITRTAALLRLLPLVKKDDFLSQEENEKLAKAVWNDNLDYQTLPATSYLYPHVFLILPTLDEEQVRALVRHHLYEHGKEILMDTREKLRTFPSEEIHRATMVYSGMAHAASNEITQLFPTSKQATILFDRLMGWRDQEPEADDFFQEIRSANKLIDDIGNALSYAIVPALSKKKKTVKRFEQLQLLYEEVEKAFHVIPAFVFFVEANDDVANAVEKIIRKALQSNHANTVSYAALGIQKWAELSEEVEFPHLERLISRLIIIIESGRTTGLAALLDVANNLVKKQQLSKQHIATLIETIPSIFSAVSYVDIKSHSPEEVSASSIRAACVKLADVLLRQNKDAIALRNLLEESQSDALPEVRFAINSEEP
;
A
#
# COMPACT_ATOMS: atom_id res chain seq x y z
N MET A 1 8.06 65.54 -38.92
CA MET A 1 7.63 64.39 -38.10
C MET A 1 7.72 64.83 -36.65
N THR A 2 6.58 64.94 -35.98
CA THR A 2 6.42 65.37 -34.59
C THR A 2 7.10 64.39 -33.64
N ALA A 3 8.06 64.87 -32.85
CA ALA A 3 8.76 64.08 -31.83
C ALA A 3 7.76 63.61 -30.77
N LYS A 4 7.58 62.29 -30.66
CA LYS A 4 6.88 61.66 -29.54
C LYS A 4 7.75 61.88 -28.30
N ASN A 5 7.21 62.46 -27.24
CA ASN A 5 7.88 62.47 -25.93
C ASN A 5 7.95 61.01 -25.44
N ILE A 6 9.11 60.38 -25.58
CA ILE A 6 9.39 59.03 -25.08
C ILE A 6 9.74 59.17 -23.60
N SER A 7 8.84 58.78 -22.69
CA SER A 7 9.08 58.81 -21.24
C SER A 7 9.39 57.43 -20.64
N GLU A 8 9.13 56.34 -21.36
CA GLU A 8 9.30 54.96 -20.88
C GLU A 8 10.31 54.18 -21.72
N ILE A 9 11.12 53.33 -21.07
CA ILE A 9 12.19 52.53 -21.72
C ILE A 9 11.64 51.55 -22.78
N THR A 10 10.37 51.17 -22.66
CA THR A 10 9.65 50.26 -23.57
C THR A 10 9.35 50.88 -24.94
N ASP A 11 9.33 52.21 -25.03
CA ASP A 11 9.04 52.95 -26.26
C ASP A 11 10.32 53.25 -27.07
N LEU A 12 11.50 52.83 -26.59
CA LEU A 12 12.77 53.04 -27.29
C LEU A 12 12.88 52.15 -28.53
N PRO A 13 13.47 52.65 -29.64
CA PRO A 13 13.70 51.86 -30.84
C PRO A 13 14.59 50.63 -30.59
N ASP A 14 15.49 50.72 -29.61
CA ASP A 14 16.45 49.67 -29.25
C ASP A 14 15.88 48.67 -28.20
N TYR A 15 14.63 48.82 -27.77
CA TYR A 15 13.99 47.94 -26.77
C TYR A 15 13.97 46.44 -27.17
N PRO A 16 13.75 46.04 -28.44
CA PRO A 16 13.89 44.64 -28.85
C PRO A 16 15.28 44.03 -28.60
N SER A 17 16.34 44.85 -28.67
CA SER A 17 17.71 44.43 -28.34
C SER A 17 17.88 44.18 -26.84
N ILE A 18 17.22 44.98 -25.98
CA ILE A 18 17.15 44.75 -24.54
C ILE A 18 16.44 43.42 -24.25
N GLN A 19 15.31 43.15 -24.91
CA GLN A 19 14.58 41.88 -24.76
C GLN A 19 15.43 40.68 -25.18
N LYS A 20 16.17 40.78 -26.30
CA LYS A 20 17.04 39.72 -26.78
C LYS A 20 18.21 39.46 -25.82
N LEU A 21 18.85 40.51 -25.31
CA LEU A 21 19.92 40.38 -24.32
C LEU A 21 19.40 39.80 -22.99
N ALA A 22 18.25 40.26 -22.52
CA ALA A 22 17.62 39.71 -21.31
C ALA A 22 17.22 38.24 -21.49
N SER A 23 16.71 37.87 -22.66
CA SER A 23 16.41 36.47 -23.03
C SER A 23 17.65 35.57 -22.97
N ALA A 24 18.78 36.06 -23.49
CA ALA A 24 20.05 35.34 -23.41
C ALA A 24 20.58 35.28 -21.97
N LEU A 25 20.51 36.37 -21.21
CA LEU A 25 20.97 36.44 -19.82
C LEU A 25 20.22 35.47 -18.91
N HIS A 26 18.90 35.40 -19.04
CA HIS A 26 18.03 34.53 -18.23
C HIS A 26 17.80 33.13 -18.84
N ASN A 27 18.54 32.77 -19.90
CA ASN A 27 18.47 31.48 -20.59
C ASN A 27 17.05 31.06 -20.98
N PHE A 28 16.27 31.96 -21.58
CA PHE A 28 14.88 31.64 -21.99
C PHE A 28 14.79 30.60 -23.11
N ASN A 29 15.88 30.39 -23.86
CA ASN A 29 15.98 29.37 -24.89
C ASN A 29 17.10 28.40 -24.49
N GLY A 30 16.77 27.14 -24.16
CA GLY A 30 17.72 26.12 -23.66
C GLY A 30 18.94 25.80 -24.55
N ASN A 31 19.05 26.43 -25.72
CA ASN A 31 20.16 26.34 -26.67
C ASN A 31 21.20 27.49 -26.57
N GLN A 32 21.06 28.45 -25.65
CA GLN A 32 21.99 29.57 -25.47
C GLN A 32 22.81 29.42 -24.18
N ARG A 33 24.13 29.64 -24.22
CA ARG A 33 25.05 29.50 -23.07
C ARG A 33 25.06 30.70 -22.09
N GLY A 34 24.18 31.69 -22.28
CA GLY A 34 24.02 32.84 -21.40
C GLY A 34 24.53 34.16 -21.97
N ALA A 35 24.64 35.17 -21.10
CA ALA A 35 25.23 36.48 -21.41
C ALA A 35 26.39 36.79 -20.45
N ALA A 36 27.46 37.38 -20.98
CA ALA A 36 28.61 37.87 -20.23
C ALA A 36 28.65 39.40 -20.26
N ILE A 37 29.25 40.03 -19.25
CA ILE A 37 29.32 41.49 -19.16
C ILE A 37 30.76 41.97 -19.03
N MET A 38 31.06 43.08 -19.70
CA MET A 38 32.31 43.81 -19.60
C MET A 38 32.05 45.20 -19.02
N ILE A 39 32.66 45.47 -17.87
CA ILE A 39 32.48 46.70 -17.09
C ILE A 39 33.70 47.61 -17.26
N GLY A 40 33.46 48.86 -17.63
CA GLY A 40 34.49 49.89 -17.77
C GLY A 40 34.46 50.98 -16.71
N ALA A 41 35.39 51.95 -16.81
CA ALA A 41 35.58 52.99 -15.81
C ALA A 41 34.37 53.94 -15.71
N GLY A 42 33.57 54.05 -16.77
CA GLY A 42 32.32 54.81 -16.77
C GLY A 42 31.28 54.29 -15.79
N PHE A 43 31.27 52.97 -15.53
CA PHE A 43 30.40 52.38 -14.50
C PHE A 43 30.87 52.77 -13.12
N SER A 44 32.17 52.67 -12.83
CA SER A 44 32.73 53.11 -11.55
C SER A 44 32.50 54.61 -11.30
N ARG A 45 32.54 55.45 -12.34
CA ARG A 45 32.23 56.90 -12.23
C ARG A 45 30.80 57.21 -11.81
N CYS A 46 29.82 56.47 -12.34
CA CYS A 46 28.41 56.74 -12.04
C CYS A 46 27.88 55.93 -10.84
N ALA A 47 28.49 54.79 -10.52
CA ALA A 47 28.01 53.86 -9.50
C ALA A 47 28.78 53.90 -8.17
N ALA A 48 30.03 54.38 -8.14
CA ALA A 48 30.80 54.46 -6.90
C ALA A 48 30.56 55.78 -6.16
N PHE A 49 30.70 55.75 -4.83
CA PHE A 49 30.66 56.95 -4.00
C PHE A 49 31.92 57.08 -3.15
N HIS A 50 32.49 58.29 -3.15
CA HIS A 50 33.64 58.63 -2.32
C HIS A 50 33.16 58.83 -0.87
N VAL A 51 33.97 58.45 0.13
CA VAL A 51 33.62 58.60 1.56
C VAL A 51 33.24 60.05 1.91
N GLY A 52 33.86 61.03 1.26
CA GLY A 52 33.55 62.46 1.42
C GLY A 52 32.49 63.04 0.48
N HIS A 53 31.85 62.24 -0.40
CA HIS A 53 30.82 62.63 -1.37
C HIS A 53 31.13 63.75 -2.40
N THR A 54 32.33 64.35 -2.35
CA THR A 54 32.73 65.50 -3.18
C THR A 54 33.55 65.17 -4.42
N LYS A 55 34.13 63.95 -4.48
CA LYS A 55 34.97 63.50 -5.60
C LYS A 55 34.21 62.50 -6.50
N LYS A 56 34.63 62.42 -7.77
CA LYS A 56 34.17 61.43 -8.77
C LYS A 56 35.34 60.56 -9.22
N MET A 57 35.07 59.31 -9.61
CA MET A 57 36.12 58.42 -10.13
C MET A 57 36.67 58.98 -11.45
N PRO A 58 38.00 58.96 -11.64
CA PRO A 58 38.62 59.48 -12.85
C PRO A 58 38.32 58.58 -14.06
N LEU A 59 38.11 59.19 -15.22
CA LEU A 59 38.18 58.49 -16.52
C LEU A 59 39.59 58.62 -17.11
N TRP A 60 39.86 57.90 -18.20
CA TRP A 60 41.15 57.97 -18.91
C TRP A 60 41.59 59.39 -19.26
N ASN A 61 40.66 60.26 -19.65
CA ASN A 61 40.96 61.66 -19.96
C ASN A 61 41.35 62.46 -18.71
N ASP A 62 40.75 62.17 -17.56
CA ASP A 62 41.08 62.83 -16.29
C ASP A 62 42.45 62.37 -15.80
N PHE A 63 42.72 61.07 -15.90
CA PHE A 63 44.01 60.47 -15.56
C PHE A 63 45.14 60.98 -16.47
N SER A 64 44.89 61.09 -17.79
CA SER A 64 45.88 61.60 -18.75
C SER A 64 46.26 63.05 -18.45
N LYS A 65 45.29 63.91 -18.07
CA LYS A 65 45.57 65.29 -17.64
C LYS A 65 46.51 65.32 -16.43
N LYS A 66 46.31 64.42 -15.46
CA LYS A 66 47.18 64.30 -14.27
C LYS A 66 48.60 63.86 -14.62
N LEU A 67 48.75 62.96 -15.59
CA LEU A 67 50.07 62.55 -16.09
C LEU A 67 50.77 63.69 -16.83
N ILE A 68 50.05 64.47 -17.65
CA ILE A 68 50.60 65.67 -18.32
C ILE A 68 51.02 66.72 -17.28
N GLU A 69 50.19 66.98 -16.26
CA GLU A 69 50.52 67.88 -15.14
C GLU A 69 51.82 67.45 -14.46
N GLY A 70 52.00 66.15 -14.20
CA GLY A 70 53.22 65.60 -13.59
C GLY A 70 54.47 65.70 -14.47
N LEU A 71 54.32 65.72 -15.79
CA LEU A 71 55.41 65.88 -16.75
C LEU A 71 55.86 67.35 -16.94
N ASN A 72 55.16 68.31 -16.31
CA ASN A 72 55.44 69.76 -16.40
C ASN A 72 55.53 70.31 -17.83
N SER A 73 54.80 69.73 -18.79
CA SER A 73 54.80 70.18 -20.19
C SER A 73 53.66 71.18 -20.44
N SER A 74 54.00 72.43 -20.77
CA SER A 74 53.04 73.45 -21.26
C SER A 74 52.78 73.32 -22.77
N ASP A 75 52.97 72.13 -23.33
CA ASP A 75 53.00 71.89 -24.77
C ASP A 75 51.59 71.57 -25.31
N LYS A 76 51.08 72.42 -26.22
CA LYS A 76 49.72 72.26 -26.77
C LYS A 76 49.60 71.03 -27.69
N GLU A 77 50.70 70.47 -28.18
CA GLU A 77 50.70 69.26 -29.01
C GLU A 77 50.43 67.97 -28.21
N LEU A 78 50.81 67.93 -26.92
CA LEU A 78 50.51 66.80 -26.02
C LEU A 78 49.01 66.74 -25.63
N SER A 79 48.28 67.83 -25.80
CA SER A 79 46.82 67.88 -25.57
C SER A 79 46.01 67.03 -26.58
N PHE A 80 46.61 66.64 -27.71
CA PHE A 80 45.98 65.85 -28.77
C PHE A 80 46.59 64.44 -28.93
N SER A 81 47.51 64.03 -28.04
CA SER A 81 48.11 62.70 -28.11
C SER A 81 47.24 61.63 -27.44
N ASP A 82 47.38 60.38 -27.90
CA ASP A 82 46.68 59.21 -27.37
C ASP A 82 46.99 59.02 -25.86
N PRO A 83 45.98 58.88 -24.97
CA PRO A 83 46.16 58.57 -23.54
C PRO A 83 47.20 57.50 -23.23
N LEU A 84 47.28 56.45 -24.07
CA LEU A 84 48.23 55.34 -23.87
C LEU A 84 49.68 55.77 -24.12
N ARG A 85 49.88 56.70 -25.05
CA ARG A 85 51.20 57.28 -25.36
C ARG A 85 51.65 58.21 -24.23
N ILE A 86 50.74 59.00 -23.66
CA ILE A 86 51.03 59.86 -22.51
C ILE A 86 51.50 59.01 -21.31
N ALA A 87 50.83 57.89 -21.05
CA ALA A 87 51.23 56.97 -20.00
C ALA A 87 52.60 56.32 -20.27
N GLU A 88 52.94 56.03 -21.54
CA GLU A 88 54.28 55.54 -21.92
C GLU A 88 55.36 56.59 -21.70
N GLU A 89 55.13 57.84 -22.13
CA GLU A 89 56.07 58.94 -21.94
C GLU A 89 56.30 59.21 -20.45
N TYR A 90 55.24 59.18 -19.63
CA TYR A 90 55.34 59.26 -18.17
C TYR A 90 56.18 58.12 -17.58
N ARG A 91 55.95 56.88 -18.05
CA ARG A 91 56.70 55.71 -17.62
C ARG A 91 58.17 55.78 -18.00
N ILE A 92 58.49 56.24 -19.21
CA ILE A 92 59.88 56.38 -19.67
C ILE A 92 60.61 57.42 -18.81
N TYR A 93 59.94 58.52 -18.47
CA TYR A 93 60.55 59.61 -17.70
C TYR A 93 60.72 59.29 -16.20
N PHE A 94 59.68 58.75 -15.54
CA PHE A 94 59.68 58.51 -14.08
C PHE A 94 59.81 57.05 -13.65
N GLY A 95 59.73 56.09 -14.58
CA GLY A 95 59.76 54.65 -14.33
C GLY A 95 58.39 54.02 -14.04
N GLN A 96 58.31 52.68 -14.11
CA GLN A 96 57.08 51.90 -13.89
C GLN A 96 56.52 52.05 -12.46
N ALA A 97 57.39 52.11 -11.45
CA ALA A 97 56.97 52.25 -10.06
C ALA A 97 56.19 53.56 -9.84
N ALA A 98 56.69 54.67 -10.40
CA ALA A 98 56.03 55.97 -10.33
C ALA A 98 54.67 55.98 -11.04
N LEU A 99 54.55 55.32 -12.20
CA LEU A 99 53.27 55.18 -12.90
C LEU A 99 52.26 54.36 -12.06
N ASN A 100 52.70 53.25 -11.47
CA ASN A 100 51.86 52.43 -10.59
C ASN A 100 51.40 53.20 -9.34
N ASP A 101 52.29 53.98 -8.72
CA ASP A 101 51.96 54.79 -7.55
C ASP A 101 51.02 55.93 -7.90
N GLN A 102 51.16 56.51 -9.10
CA GLN A 102 50.23 57.50 -9.60
C GLN A 102 48.82 56.90 -9.82
N ILE A 103 48.73 55.68 -10.36
CA ILE A 103 47.46 54.94 -10.49
C ILE A 103 46.82 54.70 -9.12
N ARG A 104 47.61 54.20 -8.15
CA ARG A 104 47.14 53.93 -6.77
C ARG A 104 46.67 55.20 -6.07
N THR A 105 47.41 56.30 -6.24
CA THR A 105 47.10 57.60 -5.62
C THR A 105 45.82 58.18 -6.21
N GLU A 106 45.66 58.13 -7.52
CA GLU A 106 44.55 58.83 -8.17
C GLU A 106 43.23 58.05 -8.11
N ILE A 107 43.28 56.71 -8.06
CA ILE A 107 42.10 55.92 -7.76
C ILE A 107 41.80 55.93 -6.27
N ASN A 108 42.80 55.77 -5.40
CA ASN A 108 42.64 55.66 -3.94
C ASN A 108 41.51 54.67 -3.56
N ASP A 109 41.66 53.40 -3.93
CA ASP A 109 40.59 52.39 -3.91
C ASP A 109 39.84 52.27 -2.56
N ASP A 110 40.55 52.45 -1.44
CA ASP A 110 39.99 52.40 -0.08
C ASP A 110 39.05 53.57 0.24
N ALA A 111 39.19 54.71 -0.44
CA ALA A 111 38.34 55.90 -0.27
C ALA A 111 37.00 55.80 -1.03
N TRP A 112 36.78 54.72 -1.77
CA TRP A 112 35.55 54.45 -2.50
C TRP A 112 34.74 53.32 -1.91
N ARG A 113 33.42 53.41 -2.11
CA ARG A 113 32.45 52.40 -1.71
C ARG A 113 31.53 52.10 -2.90
N ALA A 114 31.13 50.84 -3.02
CA ALA A 114 30.30 50.36 -4.10
C ALA A 114 28.83 50.78 -3.86
N GLY A 115 28.24 51.53 -4.79
CA GLY A 115 26.81 51.89 -4.80
C GLY A 115 25.86 50.74 -5.06
N GLU A 116 24.56 51.00 -4.90
CA GLU A 116 23.47 50.03 -5.11
C GLU A 116 23.46 49.41 -6.51
N LEU A 117 23.97 50.13 -7.52
CA LEU A 117 24.08 49.63 -8.88
C LEU A 117 25.04 48.43 -8.99
N TYR A 118 26.08 48.34 -8.17
CA TYR A 118 26.96 47.16 -8.17
C TYR A 118 26.21 45.91 -7.71
N GLN A 119 25.41 46.02 -6.65
CA GLN A 119 24.57 44.92 -6.19
C GLN A 119 23.48 44.58 -7.21
N SER A 120 22.86 45.59 -7.83
CA SER A 120 21.84 45.38 -8.86
C SER A 120 22.41 44.65 -10.09
N LEU A 121 23.64 44.98 -10.48
CA LEU A 121 24.37 44.32 -11.56
C LEU A 121 24.69 42.86 -11.24
N LEU A 122 25.27 42.60 -10.06
CA LEU A 122 25.76 41.28 -9.66
C LEU A 122 24.64 40.33 -9.23
N ASN A 123 23.43 40.82 -8.93
CA ASN A 123 22.25 39.98 -8.72
C ASN A 123 21.70 39.39 -10.03
N LEU A 124 22.11 39.90 -11.19
CA LEU A 124 21.70 39.35 -12.48
C LEU A 124 22.55 38.11 -12.85
N PRO A 125 22.00 37.14 -13.59
CA PRO A 125 22.61 35.83 -13.77
C PRO A 125 23.75 35.78 -14.83
N TRP A 126 24.71 36.70 -14.78
CA TRP A 126 25.83 36.75 -15.75
C TRP A 126 26.67 35.47 -15.74
N SER A 127 27.01 34.97 -16.93
CA SER A 127 27.92 33.84 -17.12
C SER A 127 29.34 34.18 -16.67
N GLU A 128 29.81 35.38 -17.04
CA GLU A 128 31.12 35.93 -16.67
C GLU A 128 31.02 37.46 -16.52
N VAL A 129 31.77 38.02 -15.58
CA VAL A 129 31.97 39.46 -15.39
C VAL A 129 33.43 39.78 -15.69
N MET A 130 33.68 40.59 -16.71
CA MET A 130 35.02 41.00 -17.12
C MET A 130 35.17 42.50 -16.88
N THR A 131 36.37 42.95 -16.51
CA THR A 131 36.62 44.39 -16.37
C THR A 131 38.06 44.75 -16.68
N THR A 132 38.24 45.95 -17.22
CA THR A 132 39.54 46.62 -17.38
C THR A 132 39.84 47.62 -16.26
N ASN A 133 38.94 47.76 -15.29
CA ASN A 133 39.12 48.67 -14.17
C ASN A 133 40.14 48.12 -13.17
N TRP A 134 40.93 49.00 -12.55
CA TRP A 134 41.91 48.62 -11.53
C TRP A 134 41.33 48.61 -10.10
N ASP A 135 40.19 49.26 -9.85
CA ASP A 135 39.50 49.32 -8.55
C ASP A 135 38.95 47.95 -8.09
N THR A 136 38.73 47.73 -6.79
CA THR A 136 38.23 46.43 -6.26
C THR A 136 36.73 46.43 -5.97
N LEU A 137 35.96 47.36 -6.55
CA LEU A 137 34.57 47.62 -6.14
C LEU A 137 33.61 46.49 -6.54
N LEU A 138 33.83 45.81 -7.68
CA LEU A 138 33.03 44.65 -8.08
C LEU A 138 33.23 43.48 -7.11
N GLU A 139 34.47 43.21 -6.73
CA GLU A 139 34.86 42.14 -5.81
C GLU A 139 34.33 42.42 -4.39
N ARG A 140 34.44 43.68 -3.93
CA ARG A 140 33.88 44.11 -2.64
C ARG A 140 32.36 44.04 -2.64
N ALA A 141 31.70 44.42 -3.73
CA ALA A 141 30.25 44.31 -3.85
C ALA A 141 29.77 42.85 -3.90
N ALA A 142 30.49 41.97 -4.60
CA ALA A 142 30.16 40.55 -4.71
C ALA A 142 30.11 39.84 -3.34
N LYS A 143 30.92 40.27 -2.37
CA LYS A 143 30.87 39.74 -0.99
C LYS A 143 29.53 39.95 -0.29
N ASN A 144 28.76 40.95 -0.71
CA ASN A 144 27.45 41.30 -0.12
C ASN A 144 26.27 40.72 -0.92
N VAL A 145 26.53 40.00 -2.02
CA VAL A 145 25.50 39.38 -2.87
C VAL A 145 25.36 37.91 -2.47
N HIS A 146 24.17 37.54 -2.00
CA HIS A 146 23.89 36.19 -1.49
C HIS A 146 23.25 35.26 -2.53
N SER A 147 22.72 35.83 -3.63
CA SER A 147 22.02 35.08 -4.69
C SER A 147 22.98 34.26 -5.57
N ARG A 148 24.22 34.72 -5.77
CA ARG A 148 25.21 34.06 -6.63
C ARG A 148 26.64 34.35 -6.17
N TYR A 149 27.48 33.32 -6.15
CA TYR A 149 28.88 33.42 -5.72
C TYR A 149 29.81 33.65 -6.92
N TYR A 150 30.47 34.81 -6.99
CA TYR A 150 31.44 35.14 -8.03
C TYR A 150 32.87 34.91 -7.56
N THR A 151 33.64 34.13 -8.31
CA THR A 151 35.07 33.94 -8.00
C THR A 151 35.92 35.02 -8.66
N SER A 152 36.70 35.78 -7.88
CA SER A 152 37.61 36.79 -8.43
C SER A 152 38.85 36.15 -9.05
N VAL A 153 39.20 36.58 -10.26
CA VAL A 153 40.38 36.16 -11.02
C VAL A 153 41.24 37.40 -11.26
N THR A 154 42.38 37.46 -10.57
CA THR A 154 43.29 38.63 -10.59
C THR A 154 44.58 38.37 -11.37
N LYS A 155 44.93 37.09 -11.54
CA LYS A 155 46.13 36.63 -12.25
C LYS A 155 45.76 35.52 -13.23
N PRO A 156 46.53 35.34 -14.33
CA PRO A 156 46.28 34.27 -15.30
C PRO A 156 46.24 32.87 -14.70
N SER A 157 47.01 32.61 -13.63
CA SER A 157 47.02 31.34 -12.90
C SER A 157 45.70 31.00 -12.23
N ASP A 158 44.90 32.02 -11.87
CA ASP A 158 43.64 31.82 -11.13
C ASP A 158 42.57 31.14 -12.01
N LEU A 159 42.67 31.28 -13.34
CA LEU A 159 41.78 30.62 -14.30
C LEU A 159 41.82 29.08 -14.21
N ALA A 160 42.89 28.49 -13.66
CA ALA A 160 43.03 27.04 -13.57
C ALA A 160 42.14 26.41 -12.49
N TRP A 161 41.77 27.17 -11.44
CA TRP A 161 41.00 26.66 -10.31
C TRP A 161 39.70 27.43 -10.05
N ALA A 162 39.55 28.66 -10.55
CA ALA A 162 38.38 29.49 -10.31
C ALA A 162 37.15 28.99 -11.10
N PRO A 163 36.07 28.53 -10.44
CA PRO A 163 34.84 28.11 -11.13
C PRO A 163 34.03 29.32 -11.64
N SER A 164 33.34 29.14 -12.77
CA SER A 164 32.32 30.09 -13.26
C SER A 164 31.12 30.16 -12.31
N PRO A 165 30.48 31.34 -12.14
CA PRO A 165 30.79 32.61 -12.79
C PRO A 165 31.96 33.36 -12.13
N ARG A 166 32.79 34.04 -12.94
CA ARG A 166 34.00 34.74 -12.45
C ARG A 166 33.89 36.25 -12.59
N ILE A 167 34.62 36.98 -11.76
CA ILE A 167 34.97 38.40 -11.95
C ILE A 167 36.44 38.45 -12.40
N VAL A 168 36.68 38.66 -13.68
CA VAL A 168 38.02 38.60 -14.30
C VAL A 168 38.60 40.00 -14.52
N LYS A 169 39.74 40.25 -13.87
CA LYS A 169 40.49 41.52 -13.91
C LYS A 169 41.54 41.47 -15.01
N LEU A 170 41.18 41.94 -16.20
CA LEU A 170 42.02 41.79 -17.38
C LEU A 170 43.26 42.71 -17.35
N HIS A 171 43.16 43.91 -16.78
CA HIS A 171 44.23 44.92 -16.79
C HIS A 171 44.98 45.07 -15.45
N GLY A 172 44.83 44.10 -14.55
CA GLY A 172 45.37 44.12 -13.19
C GLY A 172 44.40 44.71 -12.17
N THR A 173 44.69 44.51 -10.87
CA THR A 173 43.88 45.04 -9.76
C THR A 173 44.77 45.63 -8.66
N ILE A 174 44.30 46.72 -8.04
CA ILE A 174 45.01 47.40 -6.94
C ILE A 174 45.08 46.46 -5.73
N GLY A 175 46.26 46.37 -5.11
CA GLY A 175 46.52 45.54 -3.93
C GLY A 175 47.01 44.11 -4.22
N SER A 176 46.75 43.55 -5.42
CA SER A 176 47.11 42.15 -5.75
C SER A 176 48.15 42.00 -6.87
N ASN A 177 48.34 43.03 -7.70
CA ASN A 177 49.27 43.02 -8.84
C ASN A 177 50.26 44.18 -8.74
N ASP A 178 51.51 43.91 -9.15
CA ASP A 178 52.59 44.91 -9.25
C ASP A 178 52.69 45.55 -10.64
N THR A 179 51.87 45.11 -11.61
CA THR A 179 51.87 45.58 -12.99
C THR A 179 50.44 45.89 -13.45
N PHE A 180 50.18 47.14 -13.85
CA PHE A 180 48.91 47.58 -14.44
C PHE A 180 49.08 47.78 -15.94
N ILE A 181 48.07 47.42 -16.73
CA ILE A 181 48.06 47.65 -18.17
C ILE A 181 47.56 49.08 -18.42
N ALA A 182 48.49 50.01 -18.61
CA ALA A 182 48.19 51.43 -18.71
C ALA A 182 48.97 52.14 -19.82
N ALA A 183 50.15 51.66 -20.20
CA ALA A 183 51.00 52.32 -21.18
C ALA A 183 51.04 51.58 -22.53
N GLN A 184 51.38 52.29 -23.61
CA GLN A 184 51.31 51.79 -24.99
C GLN A 184 52.01 50.43 -25.21
N GLU A 185 53.19 50.22 -24.64
CA GLU A 185 53.94 48.97 -24.78
C GLU A 185 53.30 47.79 -24.00
N ASP A 186 52.48 48.08 -22.98
CA ASP A 186 51.72 47.05 -22.26
C ASP A 186 50.66 46.43 -23.18
N PHE A 187 49.91 47.26 -23.91
CA PHE A 187 48.91 46.81 -24.88
C PHE A 187 49.55 46.04 -26.05
N ARG A 188 50.72 46.50 -26.54
CA ARG A 188 51.44 45.81 -27.62
C ARG A 188 51.92 44.41 -27.21
N THR A 189 52.42 44.26 -25.98
CA THR A 189 52.94 42.98 -25.47
C THR A 189 51.89 42.12 -24.76
N TYR A 190 50.67 42.65 -24.54
CA TYR A 190 49.58 41.97 -23.84
C TYR A 190 49.27 40.58 -24.41
N PRO A 191 49.14 40.38 -25.74
CA PRO A 191 48.77 39.06 -26.26
C PRO A 191 49.80 37.96 -25.97
N ALA A 192 51.08 38.31 -25.86
CA ALA A 192 52.15 37.38 -25.52
C ALA A 192 52.27 37.15 -24.01
N LYS A 193 52.19 38.22 -23.20
CA LYS A 193 52.37 38.14 -21.74
C LYS A 193 51.14 37.59 -20.99
N PHE A 194 49.93 37.88 -21.49
CA PHE A 194 48.65 37.50 -20.88
C PHE A 194 47.82 36.58 -21.78
N ALA A 195 48.49 35.67 -22.52
CA ALA A 195 47.85 34.74 -23.44
C ALA A 195 46.67 33.94 -22.84
N PRO A 196 46.70 33.48 -21.58
CA PRO A 196 45.54 32.82 -20.97
C PRO A 196 44.29 33.71 -20.87
N PHE A 197 44.46 35.00 -20.54
CA PHE A 197 43.35 35.97 -20.52
C PHE A 197 42.82 36.28 -21.92
N VAL A 198 43.70 36.32 -22.93
CA VAL A 198 43.26 36.45 -24.34
C VAL A 198 42.41 35.26 -24.77
N ASN A 199 42.85 34.03 -24.46
CA ASN A 199 42.09 32.83 -24.81
C ASN A 199 40.76 32.77 -24.07
N PHE A 200 40.76 33.12 -22.78
CA PHE A 200 39.54 33.23 -21.99
C PHE A 200 38.55 34.26 -22.58
N ALA A 201 39.02 35.47 -22.91
CA ALA A 201 38.16 36.52 -23.47
C ALA A 201 37.58 36.10 -24.83
N ARG A 202 38.39 35.51 -25.71
CA ARG A 202 37.91 34.94 -26.99
C ARG A 202 36.86 33.88 -26.76
N GLN A 203 37.09 32.94 -25.85
CA GLN A 203 36.11 31.89 -25.52
C GLN A 203 34.81 32.49 -24.98
N ALA A 204 34.89 33.47 -24.07
CA ALA A 204 33.72 34.14 -23.53
C ALA A 204 32.87 34.81 -24.63
N PHE A 205 33.52 35.40 -25.64
CA PHE A 205 32.87 36.08 -26.77
C PHE A 205 32.28 35.10 -27.79
N ILE A 206 32.84 33.89 -27.91
CA ILE A 206 32.28 32.81 -28.76
C ILE A 206 31.02 32.22 -28.10
N GLU A 207 31.07 31.99 -26.79
CA GLU A 207 30.03 31.24 -26.08
C GLU A 207 28.83 32.10 -25.68
N ASN A 208 29.03 33.39 -25.40
CA ASN A 208 28.00 34.25 -24.78
C ASN A 208 27.66 35.47 -25.65
N GLU A 209 26.43 35.98 -25.49
CA GLU A 209 26.10 37.35 -25.89
C GLU A 209 26.83 38.32 -24.94
N LEU A 210 27.50 39.34 -25.47
CA LEU A 210 28.35 40.23 -24.66
C LEU A 210 27.65 41.56 -24.38
N CYS A 211 27.67 42.00 -23.13
CA CYS A 211 27.13 43.27 -22.68
C CYS A 211 28.28 44.22 -22.30
N LEU A 212 28.36 45.41 -22.90
CA LEU A 212 29.34 46.44 -22.54
C LEU A 212 28.62 47.56 -21.76
N LEU A 213 29.01 47.77 -20.51
CA LEU A 213 28.39 48.76 -19.63
C LEU A 213 29.44 49.66 -18.97
N GLY A 214 29.27 50.98 -19.12
CA GLY A 214 30.27 51.96 -18.66
C GLY A 214 31.62 51.82 -19.37
N PHE A 215 31.64 51.15 -20.52
CA PHE A 215 32.82 50.82 -21.32
C PHE A 215 32.67 51.43 -22.71
N SER A 216 33.66 52.19 -23.19
CA SER A 216 33.54 52.94 -24.46
C SER A 216 33.61 52.05 -25.70
N GLY A 217 34.18 50.85 -25.59
CA GLY A 217 34.41 49.95 -26.72
C GLY A 217 35.67 50.27 -27.54
N ASP A 218 36.40 51.33 -27.19
CA ASP A 218 37.60 51.78 -27.92
C ASP A 218 38.91 51.18 -27.38
N ASP A 219 38.84 50.27 -26.40
CA ASP A 219 40.00 49.61 -25.83
C ASP A 219 40.71 48.72 -26.88
N PRO A 220 42.04 48.86 -27.09
CA PRO A 220 42.75 48.12 -28.13
C PRO A 220 42.71 46.59 -27.97
N ASN A 221 42.74 46.11 -26.72
CA ASN A 221 42.70 44.67 -26.45
C ASN A 221 41.30 44.11 -26.76
N PHE A 222 40.25 44.80 -26.32
CA PHE A 222 38.87 44.44 -26.65
C PHE A 222 38.64 44.39 -28.17
N LEU A 223 39.05 45.43 -28.90
CA LEU A 223 38.89 45.49 -30.36
C LEU A 223 39.64 44.36 -31.07
N GLN A 224 40.83 43.99 -30.58
CA GLN A 224 41.58 42.86 -31.12
C GLN A 224 40.84 41.52 -30.89
N TRP A 225 40.25 41.31 -29.71
CA TRP A 225 39.51 40.07 -29.43
C TRP A 225 38.20 40.00 -30.20
N ALA A 226 37.42 41.09 -30.22
CA ALA A 226 36.16 41.18 -30.95
C ALA A 226 36.39 41.03 -32.47
N GLY A 227 37.42 41.69 -33.01
CA GLY A 227 37.83 41.55 -34.40
C GLY A 227 38.22 40.12 -34.75
N TRP A 228 39.03 39.48 -33.90
CA TRP A 228 39.42 38.08 -34.10
C TRP A 228 38.20 37.14 -34.14
N VAL A 229 37.26 37.27 -33.21
CA VAL A 229 36.05 36.42 -33.17
C VAL A 229 35.18 36.65 -34.40
N ARG A 230 34.98 37.92 -34.80
CA ARG A 230 34.24 38.27 -36.02
C ARG A 230 34.89 37.68 -37.26
N ASP A 231 36.20 37.79 -37.40
CA ASP A 231 36.91 37.36 -38.60
C ASP A 231 36.93 35.82 -38.75
N HIS A 232 36.83 35.07 -37.65
CA HIS A 232 36.83 33.60 -37.66
C HIS A 232 35.42 32.97 -37.64
N LEU A 233 34.40 33.67 -37.12
CA LEU A 233 33.01 33.17 -37.04
C LEU A 233 32.05 33.85 -38.03
N ALA A 234 32.44 34.97 -38.63
CA ALA A 234 31.65 35.76 -39.57
C ALA A 234 30.21 36.02 -39.08
N GLU A 235 29.19 35.60 -39.83
CA GLU A 235 27.77 35.80 -39.52
C GLU A 235 27.28 35.00 -38.29
N HIS A 236 28.05 34.01 -37.84
CA HIS A 236 27.72 33.20 -36.67
C HIS A 236 28.26 33.77 -35.35
N ALA A 237 28.96 34.91 -35.40
CA ALA A 237 29.40 35.60 -34.19
C ALA A 237 28.21 36.09 -33.35
N ARG A 238 28.27 35.85 -32.03
CA ARG A 238 27.29 36.37 -31.06
C ARG A 238 27.32 37.90 -31.05
N LYS A 239 26.20 38.54 -30.69
CA LYS A 239 26.12 40.01 -30.71
C LYS A 239 26.80 40.59 -29.48
N ILE A 240 27.42 41.75 -29.68
CA ILE A 240 27.99 42.57 -28.61
C ILE A 240 27.06 43.78 -28.45
N TYR A 241 26.51 43.99 -27.26
CA TYR A 241 25.61 45.10 -26.97
C TYR A 241 26.37 46.20 -26.24
N LEU A 242 26.29 47.44 -26.74
CA LEU A 242 26.88 48.61 -26.08
C LEU A 242 25.78 49.46 -25.45
N ILE A 243 25.76 49.59 -24.12
CA ILE A 243 24.64 50.22 -23.41
C ILE A 243 25.08 51.52 -22.73
N GLY A 244 24.29 52.58 -22.91
CA GLY A 244 24.45 53.84 -22.20
C GLY A 244 23.58 54.96 -22.76
N ALA A 245 23.74 56.17 -22.20
CA ALA A 245 23.23 57.40 -22.81
C ALA A 245 24.24 57.88 -23.86
N LEU A 246 24.20 57.31 -25.06
CA LEU A 246 25.27 57.41 -26.05
C LEU A 246 25.12 58.61 -27.01
N ASN A 247 23.89 59.06 -27.25
CA ASN A 247 23.56 60.15 -28.18
C ASN A 247 24.22 59.96 -29.56
N LEU A 248 24.01 58.77 -30.15
CA LEU A 248 24.72 58.38 -31.36
C LEU A 248 24.20 59.07 -32.62
N THR A 249 25.12 59.56 -33.45
CA THR A 249 24.81 59.95 -34.82
C THR A 249 24.56 58.72 -35.69
N ALA A 250 23.78 58.87 -36.78
CA ALA A 250 23.51 57.78 -37.71
C ALA A 250 24.79 57.15 -38.30
N ALA A 251 25.84 57.96 -38.53
CA ALA A 251 27.13 57.49 -39.01
C ALA A 251 27.88 56.63 -37.97
N ARG A 252 27.89 57.06 -36.70
CA ARG A 252 28.55 56.30 -35.62
C ARG A 252 27.80 55.00 -35.30
N ARG A 253 26.46 55.00 -35.33
CA ARG A 253 25.64 53.79 -35.17
C ARG A 253 25.96 52.75 -36.26
N LYS A 254 25.96 53.15 -37.54
CA LYS A 254 26.32 52.25 -38.66
C LYS A 254 27.74 51.70 -38.56
N TYR A 255 28.69 52.49 -38.04
CA TYR A 255 30.06 52.03 -37.81
C TYR A 255 30.14 50.95 -36.72
N LEU A 256 29.45 51.13 -35.59
CA LEU A 256 29.40 50.12 -34.53
C LEU A 256 28.75 48.82 -35.03
N GLU A 257 27.66 48.94 -35.78
CA GLU A 257 26.96 47.79 -36.37
C GLU A 257 27.85 47.01 -37.35
N SER A 258 28.71 47.69 -38.14
CA SER A 258 29.62 47.03 -39.08
C SER A 258 30.73 46.23 -38.40
N ILE A 259 31.06 46.53 -37.14
CA ILE A 259 31.98 45.76 -36.31
C ILE A 259 31.26 44.79 -35.36
N ASN A 260 29.99 44.47 -35.64
CA ASN A 260 29.13 43.55 -34.88
C ASN A 260 28.77 44.03 -33.45
N ILE A 261 28.85 45.34 -33.20
CA ILE A 261 28.41 45.96 -31.95
C ILE A 261 27.02 46.59 -32.18
N ALA A 262 26.01 46.09 -31.47
CA ALA A 262 24.65 46.62 -31.44
C ALA A 262 24.50 47.66 -30.30
N PRO A 263 24.44 48.96 -30.60
CA PRO A 263 24.22 49.95 -29.56
C PRO A 263 22.78 49.90 -29.03
N ILE A 264 22.63 50.03 -27.71
CA ILE A 264 21.38 50.27 -27.00
C ILE A 264 21.47 51.68 -26.44
N ASP A 265 20.96 52.66 -27.21
CA ASP A 265 21.05 54.07 -26.85
C ASP A 265 19.84 54.48 -25.99
N LEU A 266 20.12 54.73 -24.71
CA LEU A 266 19.12 55.12 -23.72
C LEU A 266 18.93 56.64 -23.65
N TRP A 267 19.60 57.41 -24.53
CA TRP A 267 19.58 58.88 -24.50
C TRP A 267 18.16 59.46 -24.46
N ASP A 268 17.26 58.98 -25.31
CA ASP A 268 15.89 59.49 -25.40
C ASP A 268 15.12 59.34 -24.08
N ALA A 269 15.45 58.34 -23.25
CA ALA A 269 14.81 58.14 -21.94
C ALA A 269 15.37 59.04 -20.82
N VAL A 270 16.55 59.65 -21.02
CA VAL A 270 17.26 60.42 -19.97
C VAL A 270 17.76 61.80 -20.42
N HIS A 271 17.39 62.25 -21.63
CA HIS A 271 17.84 63.52 -22.22
C HIS A 271 17.43 64.75 -21.38
N ASN A 272 16.39 64.62 -20.57
CA ASN A 272 15.87 65.65 -19.66
C ASN A 272 16.76 65.90 -18.42
N ILE A 273 17.74 65.03 -18.14
CA ILE A 273 18.67 65.19 -17.01
C ILE A 273 19.87 66.02 -17.48
N GLU A 274 20.09 67.20 -16.89
CA GLU A 274 21.19 68.11 -17.25
C GLU A 274 22.57 67.56 -16.86
N ASP A 275 22.72 67.04 -15.64
CA ASP A 275 23.98 66.49 -15.13
C ASP A 275 24.37 65.18 -15.84
N SER A 276 25.55 65.16 -16.45
CA SER A 276 26.00 64.04 -17.28
C SER A 276 26.21 62.75 -16.47
N ASP A 277 26.80 62.84 -15.27
CA ASP A 277 27.06 61.66 -14.44
C ASP A 277 25.75 61.05 -13.92
N ARG A 278 24.81 61.90 -13.47
CA ARG A 278 23.46 61.48 -13.04
C ARG A 278 22.64 60.93 -14.20
N ARG A 279 22.83 61.44 -15.42
CA ARG A 279 22.22 60.89 -16.64
C ARG A 279 22.68 59.45 -16.88
N HIS A 280 23.99 59.21 -16.86
CA HIS A 280 24.55 57.86 -17.04
C HIS A 280 24.17 56.91 -15.89
N GLN A 281 24.13 57.40 -14.65
CA GLN A 281 23.66 56.64 -13.49
C GLN A 281 22.21 56.20 -13.66
N THR A 282 21.33 57.12 -14.07
CA THR A 282 19.90 56.86 -14.27
C THR A 282 19.67 55.90 -15.44
N ALA A 283 20.37 56.08 -16.56
CA ALA A 283 20.29 55.16 -17.70
C ALA A 283 20.70 53.73 -17.30
N THR A 284 21.79 53.59 -16.53
CA THR A 284 22.25 52.30 -16.00
C THR A 284 21.22 51.66 -15.07
N ALA A 285 20.66 52.45 -14.15
CA ALA A 285 19.61 51.98 -13.24
C ALA A 285 18.37 51.47 -13.99
N LEU A 286 17.91 52.22 -15.00
CA LEU A 286 16.77 51.85 -15.84
C LEU A 286 17.03 50.55 -16.60
N PHE A 287 18.20 50.40 -17.21
CA PHE A 287 18.59 49.18 -17.91
C PHE A 287 18.60 47.95 -16.98
N LEU A 288 19.29 48.03 -15.84
CA LEU A 288 19.38 46.91 -14.91
C LEU A 288 18.01 46.54 -14.34
N LYS A 289 17.19 47.55 -14.01
CA LYS A 289 15.81 47.34 -13.56
C LYS A 289 14.97 46.63 -14.63
N GLU A 290 15.10 47.04 -15.88
CA GLU A 290 14.31 46.48 -16.98
C GLU A 290 14.72 45.04 -17.32
N VAL A 291 16.02 44.77 -17.39
CA VAL A 291 16.55 43.41 -17.59
C VAL A 291 16.14 42.47 -16.45
N LYS A 292 16.12 42.98 -15.21
CA LYS A 292 15.60 42.24 -14.05
C LYS A 292 14.11 41.98 -14.17
N ARG A 293 13.31 43.00 -14.50
CA ARG A 293 11.85 42.90 -14.71
C ARG A 293 11.48 41.89 -15.79
N ILE A 294 12.21 41.87 -16.91
CA ILE A 294 12.01 40.90 -17.98
C ILE A 294 12.32 39.47 -17.47
N GLY A 295 13.37 39.29 -16.68
CA GLY A 295 13.66 38.01 -16.01
C GLY A 295 12.54 37.55 -15.07
N GLU A 296 12.07 38.45 -14.22
CA GLU A 296 10.99 38.21 -13.25
C GLU A 296 9.62 37.98 -13.91
N SER A 297 9.45 38.41 -15.17
CA SER A 297 8.20 38.19 -15.92
C SER A 297 8.03 36.76 -16.44
N ARG A 298 9.04 35.90 -16.33
CA ARG A 298 8.91 34.48 -16.65
C ARG A 298 8.01 33.81 -15.61
N VAL A 299 6.86 33.30 -16.05
CA VAL A 299 5.99 32.49 -15.20
C VAL A 299 6.73 31.21 -14.85
N GLU A 300 7.15 31.09 -13.60
CA GLU A 300 7.72 29.88 -13.04
C GLU A 300 6.62 28.81 -12.97
N LYS A 301 6.50 27.99 -14.03
CA LYS A 301 5.46 26.96 -14.15
C LYS A 301 5.37 26.06 -12.91
N HIS A 302 6.48 25.79 -12.23
CA HIS A 302 6.51 24.97 -11.02
C HIS A 302 5.87 25.63 -9.79
N LYS A 303 5.71 26.96 -9.79
CA LYS A 303 5.01 27.72 -8.73
C LYS A 303 3.52 27.91 -9.02
N TRP A 304 2.99 27.27 -10.06
CA TRP A 304 1.58 27.31 -10.38
C TRP A 304 0.72 26.89 -9.16
N ALA A 305 -0.34 27.64 -8.92
CA ALA A 305 -1.36 27.35 -7.91
C ALA A 305 -2.72 27.85 -8.42
N PRO A 306 -3.83 27.18 -8.07
CA PRO A 306 -5.16 27.63 -8.47
C PRO A 306 -5.47 28.99 -7.84
N THR A 307 -6.18 29.84 -8.59
CA THR A 307 -6.62 31.15 -8.12
C THR A 307 -7.64 30.97 -6.99
N ASN A 308 -7.47 31.73 -5.89
CA ASN A 308 -8.40 31.70 -4.77
C ASN A 308 -9.68 32.47 -5.14
N LEU A 309 -10.81 31.76 -5.23
CA LEU A 309 -12.12 32.31 -5.58
C LEU A 309 -12.98 32.68 -4.37
N HIS A 310 -12.50 32.45 -3.15
CA HIS A 310 -13.22 32.82 -1.94
C HIS A 310 -13.35 34.33 -1.83
N ARG A 311 -14.58 34.81 -1.63
CA ARG A 311 -14.83 36.23 -1.43
C ARG A 311 -14.33 36.65 -0.05
N GLN A 312 -13.41 37.63 -0.01
CA GLN A 312 -12.77 38.08 1.24
C GLN A 312 -13.67 38.96 2.13
N GLN A 313 -14.69 39.61 1.55
CA GLN A 313 -15.68 40.43 2.26
C GLN A 313 -17.06 40.19 1.65
N VAL A 314 -17.92 39.46 2.38
CA VAL A 314 -19.32 39.18 1.98
C VAL A 314 -20.23 39.79 3.05
N SER A 315 -21.26 40.54 2.63
CA SER A 315 -22.28 41.04 3.56
C SER A 315 -23.08 39.88 4.17
N GLU A 316 -23.61 40.02 5.39
CA GLU A 316 -24.45 38.96 6.00
C GLU A 316 -25.64 38.60 5.11
N ASP A 317 -26.25 39.61 4.47
CA ASP A 317 -27.35 39.41 3.52
C ASP A 317 -26.90 38.60 2.28
N ASP A 318 -25.79 38.96 1.63
CA ASP A 318 -25.28 38.22 0.47
C ASP A 318 -24.85 36.79 0.83
N PHE A 319 -24.33 36.58 2.05
CA PHE A 319 -23.97 35.27 2.56
C PHE A 319 -25.19 34.38 2.79
N HIS A 320 -26.32 34.92 3.22
CA HIS A 320 -27.56 34.16 3.36
C HIS A 320 -28.27 33.94 2.01
N ARG A 321 -28.21 34.92 1.10
CA ARG A 321 -28.85 34.85 -0.22
C ARG A 321 -28.30 33.72 -1.09
N GLN A 322 -26.99 33.46 -1.08
CA GLN A 322 -26.42 32.34 -1.85
C GLN A 322 -26.94 30.94 -1.46
N PHE A 323 -27.41 30.75 -0.22
CA PHE A 323 -27.99 29.46 0.20
C PHE A 323 -29.50 29.39 -0.03
N LYS A 324 -30.20 30.54 -0.03
CA LYS A 324 -31.66 30.62 -0.17
C LYS A 324 -32.13 30.84 -1.61
N GLU A 325 -31.35 31.54 -2.43
CA GLU A 325 -31.68 31.93 -3.82
C GLU A 325 -30.74 31.20 -4.80
N PRO A 326 -31.17 30.07 -5.42
CA PRO A 326 -30.34 29.31 -6.36
C PRO A 326 -29.87 30.12 -7.58
N GLU A 327 -30.67 31.09 -8.03
CA GLU A 327 -30.37 31.99 -9.16
C GLU A 327 -29.21 32.95 -8.85
N TYR A 328 -29.13 33.44 -7.61
CA TYR A 328 -28.03 34.28 -7.16
C TYR A 328 -26.74 33.46 -7.07
N ALA A 329 -26.80 32.24 -6.53
CA ALA A 329 -25.66 31.32 -6.50
C ALA A 329 -25.17 30.95 -7.92
N ALA A 330 -26.09 30.72 -8.86
CA ALA A 330 -25.77 30.48 -10.26
C ALA A 330 -25.02 31.68 -10.90
N THR A 331 -25.44 32.91 -10.57
CA THR A 331 -24.77 34.12 -11.06
C THR A 331 -23.33 34.22 -10.57
N LEU A 332 -23.07 33.88 -9.30
CA LEU A 332 -21.71 33.84 -8.73
C LEU A 332 -20.83 32.78 -9.42
N LEU A 333 -21.37 31.57 -9.63
CA LEU A 333 -20.65 30.50 -10.34
C LEU A 333 -20.30 30.90 -11.78
N LYS A 334 -21.21 31.60 -12.47
CA LYS A 334 -20.96 32.10 -13.83
C LYS A 334 -19.80 33.11 -13.86
N GLN A 335 -19.69 33.99 -12.86
CA GLN A 335 -18.59 34.97 -12.78
C GLN A 335 -17.22 34.30 -12.59
N GLN A 336 -17.19 33.13 -11.95
CA GLN A 336 -15.97 32.36 -11.71
C GLN A 336 -15.46 31.63 -12.96
N LEU A 337 -16.31 31.38 -13.95
CA LEU A 337 -16.02 30.52 -15.10
C LEU A 337 -14.75 30.92 -15.88
N ALA A 338 -14.55 32.22 -16.11
CA ALA A 338 -13.37 32.71 -16.84
C ALA A 338 -12.05 32.41 -16.10
N ILE A 339 -12.07 32.53 -14.77
CA ILE A 339 -10.91 32.24 -13.92
C ILE A 339 -10.67 30.72 -13.88
N LEU A 340 -11.74 29.94 -13.68
CA LEU A 340 -11.66 28.47 -13.64
C LEU A 340 -11.05 27.90 -14.92
N LYS A 341 -11.46 28.43 -16.08
CA LYS A 341 -10.91 28.10 -17.39
C LYS A 341 -9.44 28.51 -17.52
N SER A 342 -9.09 29.73 -17.11
CA SER A 342 -7.71 30.23 -17.14
C SER A 342 -6.77 29.38 -16.28
N ASP A 343 -7.24 28.94 -15.11
CA ASP A 343 -6.47 28.06 -14.23
C ASP A 343 -6.23 26.69 -14.87
N ARG A 344 -7.27 26.08 -15.47
CA ARG A 344 -7.12 24.82 -16.22
C ARG A 344 -6.13 24.96 -17.37
N GLU A 345 -6.24 26.02 -18.17
CA GLU A 345 -5.38 26.25 -19.35
C GLU A 345 -3.93 26.60 -18.98
N SER A 346 -3.68 27.09 -17.76
CA SER A 346 -2.34 27.38 -17.27
C SER A 346 -1.71 26.23 -16.47
N TYR A 347 -2.45 25.14 -16.24
CA TYR A 347 -1.96 23.98 -15.50
C TYR A 347 -0.73 23.36 -16.19
N PRO A 348 0.40 23.14 -15.48
CA PRO A 348 1.64 22.63 -16.08
C PRO A 348 1.66 21.16 -16.53
N ASP A 349 0.54 20.44 -16.43
CA ASP A 349 0.38 19.04 -16.81
C ASP A 349 1.30 18.05 -16.05
N TRP A 350 1.45 18.20 -14.73
CA TRP A 350 2.00 17.11 -13.90
C TRP A 350 1.20 15.83 -14.14
N LEU A 351 1.88 14.69 -14.32
CA LEU A 351 1.21 13.40 -14.51
C LEU A 351 0.25 13.08 -13.37
N VAL A 352 0.66 13.41 -12.15
CA VAL A 352 -0.17 13.37 -10.95
C VAL A 352 0.04 14.68 -10.21
N CYS A 353 -1.05 15.40 -9.92
CA CYS A 353 -0.99 16.72 -9.27
C CYS A 353 -0.27 16.65 -7.92
N PRO A 354 0.66 17.57 -7.57
CA PRO A 354 1.30 17.57 -6.26
C PRO A 354 0.29 17.57 -5.08
N PRO A 355 0.50 16.75 -4.02
CA PRO A 355 -0.48 16.59 -2.93
C PRO A 355 -0.84 17.89 -2.19
N ASP A 356 0.06 18.85 -2.12
CA ASP A 356 -0.14 20.15 -1.48
C ASP A 356 -1.12 21.06 -2.25
N LEU A 357 -1.32 20.79 -3.54
CA LEU A 357 -2.26 21.52 -4.40
C LEU A 357 -3.68 20.91 -4.38
N LEU A 358 -3.83 19.61 -4.07
CA LEU A 358 -5.11 18.90 -4.12
C LEU A 358 -6.20 19.62 -3.32
N GLY A 359 -5.92 19.95 -2.07
CA GLY A 359 -6.89 20.62 -1.19
C GLY A 359 -7.32 22.00 -1.73
N ARG A 360 -6.40 22.74 -2.35
CA ARG A 360 -6.71 24.06 -2.95
C ARG A 360 -7.58 23.95 -4.19
N ILE A 361 -7.33 22.93 -5.02
CA ILE A 361 -8.15 22.66 -6.23
C ILE A 361 -9.55 22.19 -5.81
N GLN A 362 -9.64 21.28 -4.83
CA GLN A 362 -10.91 20.78 -4.30
C GLN A 362 -11.75 21.89 -3.67
N SER A 363 -11.13 22.79 -2.88
CA SER A 363 -11.85 23.88 -2.22
C SER A 363 -12.11 25.08 -3.14
N GLN A 364 -11.58 25.09 -4.37
CA GLN A 364 -11.67 26.24 -5.27
C GLN A 364 -13.12 26.66 -5.58
N ILE A 365 -14.01 25.69 -5.76
CA ILE A 365 -15.44 25.92 -6.07
C ILE A 365 -16.30 25.59 -4.83
N SER A 366 -16.09 26.34 -3.74
CA SER A 366 -16.83 26.15 -2.49
C SER A 366 -17.67 27.36 -2.05
N ASP A 367 -17.50 28.52 -2.70
CA ASP A 367 -18.25 29.75 -2.45
C ASP A 367 -18.86 30.31 -3.76
N PRO A 368 -20.08 29.90 -4.17
CA PRO A 368 -20.93 28.88 -3.55
C PRO A 368 -20.59 27.46 -4.03
N ARG A 369 -20.87 26.46 -3.20
CA ARG A 369 -20.71 25.03 -3.58
C ARG A 369 -21.73 24.64 -4.65
N PRO A 370 -21.34 23.87 -5.70
CA PRO A 370 -22.28 23.35 -6.71
C PRO A 370 -23.35 22.45 -6.08
N THR A 371 -24.62 22.68 -6.44
CA THR A 371 -25.79 21.88 -6.03
C THR A 371 -26.71 21.63 -7.23
N PRO A 372 -27.57 20.60 -7.21
CA PRO A 372 -28.53 20.36 -8.29
C PRO A 372 -29.39 21.59 -8.60
N GLN A 373 -29.81 22.36 -7.59
CA GLN A 373 -30.66 23.54 -7.79
C GLN A 373 -29.92 24.70 -8.46
N ASN A 374 -28.71 25.06 -7.99
CA ASN A 374 -27.99 26.20 -8.55
C ASN A 374 -27.39 25.90 -9.93
N ILE A 375 -26.97 24.66 -10.19
CA ILE A 375 -26.52 24.23 -11.52
C ILE A 375 -27.68 24.25 -12.52
N SER A 376 -28.88 23.87 -12.10
CA SER A 376 -30.08 23.90 -12.97
C SER A 376 -30.54 25.32 -13.30
N ALA A 377 -30.25 26.31 -12.45
CA ALA A 377 -30.58 27.72 -12.67
C ALA A 377 -29.64 28.44 -13.67
N LEU A 378 -28.51 27.81 -14.05
CA LEU A 378 -27.62 28.33 -15.10
C LEU A 378 -28.23 28.16 -16.49
N ALA A 379 -27.96 29.11 -17.39
CA ALA A 379 -28.24 28.94 -18.81
C ALA A 379 -27.50 27.69 -19.35
N VAL A 380 -28.13 26.97 -20.29
CA VAL A 380 -27.64 25.66 -20.78
C VAL A 380 -26.17 25.71 -21.25
N GLU A 381 -25.76 26.80 -21.91
CA GLU A 381 -24.38 26.99 -22.37
C GLU A 381 -23.38 27.19 -21.22
N ASP A 382 -23.71 28.07 -20.27
CA ASP A 382 -22.84 28.35 -19.11
C ASP A 382 -22.76 27.12 -18.19
N ARG A 383 -23.87 26.39 -18.07
CA ARG A 383 -23.97 25.13 -17.33
C ARG A 383 -23.00 24.10 -17.88
N ALA A 384 -22.99 23.86 -19.20
CA ALA A 384 -22.09 22.89 -19.81
C ALA A 384 -20.60 23.26 -19.61
N LYS A 385 -20.25 24.53 -19.80
CA LYS A 385 -18.88 25.03 -19.59
C LYS A 385 -18.43 24.87 -18.14
N LEU A 386 -19.28 25.26 -17.17
CA LEU A 386 -18.95 25.11 -15.75
C LEU A 386 -18.79 23.64 -15.36
N LEU A 387 -19.67 22.77 -15.85
CA LEU A 387 -19.61 21.33 -15.58
C LEU A 387 -18.31 20.69 -16.10
N TYR A 388 -17.83 21.09 -17.28
CA TYR A 388 -16.53 20.65 -17.78
C TYR A 388 -15.38 21.08 -16.85
N GLU A 389 -15.41 22.32 -16.38
CA GLU A 389 -14.42 22.83 -15.42
C GLU A 389 -14.49 22.11 -14.05
N ILE A 390 -15.69 21.74 -13.59
CA ILE A 390 -15.87 20.94 -12.37
C ILE A 390 -15.28 19.54 -12.56
N VAL A 391 -15.59 18.86 -13.67
CA VAL A 391 -15.14 17.49 -13.94
C VAL A 391 -13.63 17.39 -14.03
N TRP A 392 -12.98 18.36 -14.69
CA TRP A 392 -11.52 18.42 -14.73
C TRP A 392 -10.89 18.44 -13.32
N ARG A 393 -11.52 19.15 -12.37
CA ARG A 393 -11.05 19.21 -10.97
C ARG A 393 -11.24 17.89 -10.23
N TYR A 394 -12.33 17.16 -10.48
CA TYR A 394 -12.51 15.81 -9.92
C TYR A 394 -11.45 14.84 -10.45
N ASP A 395 -11.15 14.87 -11.75
CA ASP A 395 -10.14 14.01 -12.37
C ASP A 395 -8.73 14.32 -11.85
N ILE A 396 -8.34 15.61 -11.80
CA ILE A 396 -7.01 16.03 -11.29
C ILE A 396 -6.84 15.76 -9.80
N THR A 397 -7.92 15.84 -9.01
CA THR A 397 -7.85 15.63 -7.56
C THR A 397 -8.02 14.17 -7.13
N LEU A 398 -8.22 13.26 -8.09
CA LEU A 398 -8.40 11.82 -7.86
C LEU A 398 -9.57 11.52 -6.93
N THR A 399 -10.69 12.25 -7.09
CA THR A 399 -11.88 12.12 -6.25
C THR A 399 -13.08 11.56 -7.02
N SER A 400 -13.97 10.85 -6.32
CA SER A 400 -15.16 10.28 -6.94
C SER A 400 -16.22 11.35 -7.19
N ILE A 401 -16.83 11.29 -8.38
CA ILE A 401 -17.93 12.16 -8.80
C ILE A 401 -19.23 11.65 -8.17
N PRO A 402 -19.96 12.49 -7.41
CA PRO A 402 -21.25 12.11 -6.82
C PRO A 402 -22.31 11.75 -7.89
N SER A 403 -23.20 10.80 -7.57
CA SER A 403 -24.24 10.31 -8.48
C SER A 403 -25.06 11.42 -9.15
N TRP A 404 -25.53 12.43 -8.38
CA TRP A 404 -26.32 13.53 -8.94
C TRP A 404 -25.57 14.32 -10.02
N LEU A 405 -24.24 14.44 -9.88
CA LEU A 405 -23.41 15.16 -10.82
C LEU A 405 -23.14 14.29 -12.05
N THR A 406 -22.97 12.98 -11.87
CA THR A 406 -22.92 11.99 -12.98
C THR A 406 -24.14 12.10 -13.88
N ASP A 407 -25.35 12.14 -13.31
CA ASP A 407 -26.60 12.20 -14.08
C ASP A 407 -26.72 13.50 -14.91
N VAL A 408 -26.29 14.63 -14.33
CA VAL A 408 -26.30 15.93 -15.04
C VAL A 408 -25.24 15.95 -16.14
N LEU A 409 -24.05 15.41 -15.89
CA LEU A 409 -22.96 15.35 -16.86
C LEU A 409 -23.29 14.45 -18.05
N PHE A 410 -24.02 13.35 -17.80
CA PHE A 410 -24.45 12.42 -18.85
C PHE A 410 -25.30 13.10 -19.94
N GLN A 411 -25.95 14.22 -19.65
CA GLN A 411 -26.71 14.98 -20.65
C GLN A 411 -25.81 15.67 -21.70
N PHE A 412 -24.51 15.79 -21.45
CA PHE A 412 -23.57 16.55 -22.27
C PHE A 412 -22.47 15.70 -22.94
N VAL A 413 -22.52 14.37 -22.82
CA VAL A 413 -21.45 13.49 -23.32
C VAL A 413 -21.56 13.15 -24.80
N ASN A 414 -22.75 13.28 -25.42
CA ASN A 414 -23.00 12.81 -26.79
C ASN A 414 -22.64 13.88 -27.85
N PRO A 415 -21.58 13.67 -28.66
CA PRO A 415 -21.12 14.64 -29.67
C PRO A 415 -22.09 14.91 -30.82
N ASP A 416 -23.10 14.05 -31.00
CA ASP A 416 -24.14 14.24 -32.00
C ASP A 416 -25.21 15.25 -31.55
N THR A 417 -25.23 15.59 -30.26
CA THR A 417 -26.17 16.58 -29.71
C THR A 417 -25.52 17.98 -29.75
N PRO A 418 -26.22 19.02 -30.24
CA PRO A 418 -25.69 20.38 -30.21
C PRO A 418 -25.37 20.82 -28.77
N CYS A 419 -24.11 21.20 -28.53
CA CYS A 419 -23.62 21.60 -27.21
C CYS A 419 -22.59 22.74 -27.37
N SER A 420 -22.45 23.56 -26.33
CA SER A 420 -21.46 24.65 -26.31
C SER A 420 -20.02 24.18 -26.09
N LEU A 421 -19.83 22.92 -25.69
CA LEU A 421 -18.54 22.25 -25.54
C LEU A 421 -18.05 21.69 -26.88
N SER A 422 -16.73 21.68 -27.07
CA SER A 422 -16.13 21.01 -28.24
C SER A 422 -16.38 19.49 -28.17
N LYS A 423 -16.35 18.81 -29.33
CA LYS A 423 -16.49 17.34 -29.37
C LYS A 423 -15.46 16.64 -28.48
N HIS A 424 -14.24 17.17 -28.42
CA HIS A 424 -13.18 16.65 -27.56
C HIS A 424 -13.56 16.76 -26.08
N GLN A 425 -14.03 17.93 -25.63
CA GLN A 425 -14.44 18.15 -24.23
C GLN A 425 -15.60 17.23 -23.81
N GLN A 426 -16.56 16.98 -24.70
CA GLN A 426 -17.67 16.06 -24.44
C GLN A 426 -17.18 14.62 -24.26
N LEU A 427 -16.22 14.18 -25.09
CA LEU A 427 -15.60 12.86 -24.98
C LEU A 427 -14.71 12.73 -23.74
N GLU A 428 -14.02 13.79 -23.32
CA GLU A 428 -13.28 13.80 -22.04
C GLU A 428 -14.23 13.61 -20.85
N ILE A 429 -15.39 14.29 -20.83
CA ILE A 429 -16.41 14.07 -19.81
C ILE A 429 -16.88 12.61 -19.86
N ALA A 430 -17.18 12.08 -21.05
CA ALA A 430 -17.62 10.70 -21.22
C ALA A 430 -16.60 9.70 -20.64
N LEU A 431 -15.32 9.91 -20.91
CA LEU A 431 -14.23 9.08 -20.39
C LEU A 431 -14.09 9.19 -18.88
N ILE A 432 -14.18 10.39 -18.30
CA ILE A 432 -14.07 10.58 -16.85
C ILE A 432 -15.27 9.95 -16.13
N LEU A 433 -16.49 10.05 -16.69
CA LEU A 433 -17.66 9.36 -16.17
C LEU A 433 -17.50 7.83 -16.23
N LEU A 434 -16.95 7.31 -17.33
CA LEU A 434 -16.65 5.88 -17.45
C LEU A 434 -15.60 5.46 -16.41
N LYS A 435 -14.54 6.25 -16.19
CA LYS A 435 -13.56 6.00 -15.12
C LYS A 435 -14.23 5.97 -13.73
N ASN A 436 -15.10 6.94 -13.44
CA ASN A 436 -15.82 7.03 -12.17
C ASN A 436 -16.80 5.86 -11.93
N SER A 437 -17.30 5.20 -12.98
CA SER A 437 -18.27 4.12 -12.84
C SER A 437 -17.73 2.90 -12.07
N ARG A 438 -16.41 2.74 -11.97
CA ARG A 438 -15.76 1.70 -11.14
C ARG A 438 -16.01 1.89 -9.64
N TRP A 439 -16.34 3.12 -9.24
CA TRP A 439 -16.49 3.52 -7.83
C TRP A 439 -17.95 3.72 -7.43
N LEU A 440 -18.91 3.57 -8.35
CA LEU A 440 -20.33 3.74 -8.07
C LEU A 440 -20.92 2.48 -7.43
N GLU A 441 -21.57 2.64 -6.28
CA GLU A 441 -22.33 1.58 -5.63
C GLU A 441 -23.82 1.70 -5.94
N ALA A 442 -24.42 0.62 -6.45
CA ALA A 442 -25.86 0.53 -6.67
C ALA A 442 -26.57 0.30 -5.34
N LYS A 443 -27.62 1.09 -5.04
CA LYS A 443 -28.40 0.92 -3.81
C LYS A 443 -29.50 -0.13 -3.96
N ASN A 444 -29.95 -0.36 -5.19
CA ASN A 444 -30.96 -1.35 -5.55
C ASN A 444 -30.67 -1.92 -6.96
N GLU A 445 -31.45 -2.90 -7.40
CA GLU A 445 -31.26 -3.51 -8.73
C GLU A 445 -31.59 -2.55 -9.89
N GLU A 446 -32.49 -1.58 -9.70
CA GLU A 446 -32.80 -0.55 -10.71
C GLU A 446 -31.60 0.37 -10.96
N ASP A 447 -30.95 0.84 -9.89
CA ASP A 447 -29.72 1.64 -9.92
C ASP A 447 -28.59 0.87 -10.61
N LYS A 448 -28.47 -0.43 -10.30
CA LYS A 448 -27.46 -1.31 -10.92
C LYS A 448 -27.70 -1.43 -12.43
N GLN A 449 -28.94 -1.57 -12.84
CA GLN A 449 -29.30 -1.64 -14.26
C GLN A 449 -29.08 -0.28 -14.96
N ALA A 450 -29.36 0.83 -14.29
CA ALA A 450 -29.08 2.18 -14.79
C ALA A 450 -27.57 2.41 -14.98
N ILE A 451 -26.75 2.09 -13.99
CA ILE A 451 -25.28 2.19 -14.07
C ILE A 451 -24.75 1.33 -15.22
N GLN A 452 -25.21 0.09 -15.36
CA GLN A 452 -24.79 -0.79 -16.46
C GLN A 452 -25.21 -0.24 -17.84
N THR A 453 -26.37 0.39 -17.93
CA THR A 453 -26.85 1.02 -19.17
C THR A 453 -25.98 2.23 -19.51
N HIS A 454 -25.71 3.11 -18.55
CA HIS A 454 -24.79 4.25 -18.74
C HIS A 454 -23.39 3.80 -19.17
N ILE A 455 -22.82 2.75 -18.56
CA ILE A 455 -21.50 2.22 -18.94
C ILE A 455 -21.50 1.77 -20.42
N LYS A 456 -22.54 1.04 -20.85
CA LYS A 456 -22.66 0.58 -22.25
C LYS A 456 -22.78 1.76 -23.21
N GLU A 457 -23.60 2.75 -22.87
CA GLU A 457 -23.79 3.94 -23.69
C GLU A 457 -22.50 4.79 -23.78
N LEU A 458 -21.82 5.05 -22.67
CA LEU A 458 -20.54 5.77 -22.64
C LEU A 458 -19.49 5.06 -23.49
N THR A 459 -19.39 3.73 -23.37
CA THR A 459 -18.47 2.92 -24.17
C THR A 459 -18.79 3.06 -25.66
N ALA A 460 -20.07 2.93 -26.05
CA ALA A 460 -20.49 3.06 -27.44
C ALA A 460 -20.24 4.47 -28.01
N ILE A 461 -20.44 5.53 -27.21
CA ILE A 461 -20.14 6.91 -27.60
C ILE A 461 -18.64 7.08 -27.85
N LEU A 462 -17.79 6.61 -26.93
CA LEU A 462 -16.34 6.70 -27.06
C LEU A 462 -15.84 5.91 -28.28
N GLU A 463 -16.33 4.68 -28.48
CA GLU A 463 -15.99 3.83 -29.63
C GLU A 463 -16.40 4.45 -30.98
N LYS A 464 -17.59 5.06 -31.05
CA LYS A 464 -18.10 5.71 -32.27
C LYS A 464 -17.25 6.91 -32.69
N HIS A 465 -16.66 7.62 -31.73
CA HIS A 465 -16.01 8.91 -31.97
C HIS A 465 -14.49 8.91 -31.71
N VAL A 466 -13.84 7.74 -31.68
CA VAL A 466 -12.38 7.57 -31.44
C VAL A 466 -11.52 8.53 -32.27
N GLN A 467 -11.89 8.81 -33.53
CA GLN A 467 -11.15 9.73 -34.42
C GLN A 467 -11.02 11.17 -33.89
N HIS A 468 -11.86 11.58 -32.95
CA HIS A 468 -11.88 12.93 -32.38
C HIS A 468 -11.15 13.02 -31.03
N PHE A 469 -10.64 11.90 -30.50
CA PHE A 469 -9.97 11.85 -29.22
C PHE A 469 -8.73 10.94 -29.27
N PRO A 470 -7.52 11.52 -29.34
CA PRO A 470 -6.27 10.77 -29.32
C PRO A 470 -6.19 9.80 -28.14
N ASP A 471 -5.63 8.61 -28.35
CA ASP A 471 -5.53 7.53 -27.36
C ASP A 471 -6.87 7.06 -26.75
N CYS A 472 -8.04 7.46 -27.27
CA CYS A 472 -9.33 7.03 -26.72
C CYS A 472 -9.50 5.51 -26.74
N ALA A 473 -9.08 4.84 -27.81
CA ALA A 473 -9.10 3.38 -27.89
C ALA A 473 -8.20 2.73 -26.83
N THR A 474 -7.07 3.36 -26.53
CA THR A 474 -6.08 2.93 -25.53
C THR A 474 -6.61 3.12 -24.11
N GLU A 475 -7.27 4.24 -23.83
CA GLU A 475 -8.00 4.49 -22.58
C GLU A 475 -9.12 3.47 -22.37
N LEU A 476 -9.91 3.17 -23.40
CA LEU A 476 -10.97 2.15 -23.33
C LEU A 476 -10.39 0.76 -23.03
N ALA A 477 -9.33 0.36 -23.73
CA ALA A 477 -8.65 -0.90 -23.48
C ALA A 477 -8.09 -0.97 -22.05
N TYR A 478 -7.51 0.12 -21.55
CA TYR A 478 -6.98 0.19 -20.20
C TYR A 478 -8.09 0.11 -19.15
N HIS A 479 -9.18 0.85 -19.33
CA HIS A 479 -10.35 0.77 -18.47
C HIS A 479 -10.94 -0.65 -18.42
N GLN A 480 -11.12 -1.29 -19.58
CA GLN A 480 -11.57 -2.68 -19.67
C GLN A 480 -10.64 -3.65 -18.93
N ALA A 481 -9.32 -3.46 -19.04
CA ALA A 481 -8.36 -4.27 -18.30
C ALA A 481 -8.49 -4.10 -16.78
N LEU A 482 -8.73 -2.88 -16.29
CA LEU A 482 -8.93 -2.61 -14.86
C LEU A 482 -10.25 -3.18 -14.33
N VAL A 483 -11.34 -3.09 -15.11
CA VAL A 483 -12.63 -3.72 -14.77
C VAL A 483 -12.47 -5.24 -14.71
N ALA A 484 -11.79 -5.84 -15.68
CA ALA A 484 -11.50 -7.27 -15.71
C ALA A 484 -10.62 -7.70 -14.52
N ARG A 485 -9.60 -6.89 -14.18
CA ARG A 485 -8.74 -7.09 -13.00
C ARG A 485 -9.56 -7.10 -11.71
N ASP A 486 -10.43 -6.12 -11.51
CA ASP A 486 -11.28 -6.02 -10.31
C ASP A 486 -12.31 -7.18 -10.26
N ALA A 487 -12.71 -7.71 -11.41
CA ALA A 487 -13.55 -8.90 -11.55
C ALA A 487 -12.80 -10.24 -11.45
N PHE A 488 -11.47 -10.25 -11.31
CA PHE A 488 -10.62 -11.44 -11.44
C PHE A 488 -10.82 -12.23 -12.75
N ASP A 489 -11.23 -11.51 -13.80
CA ASP A 489 -11.36 -12.03 -15.16
C ASP A 489 -10.03 -11.85 -15.92
N TYR A 490 -9.07 -12.70 -15.56
CA TYR A 490 -7.73 -12.65 -16.13
C TYR A 490 -7.68 -12.88 -17.66
N PRO A 491 -8.52 -13.73 -18.29
CA PRO A 491 -8.58 -13.84 -19.75
C PRO A 491 -8.90 -12.50 -20.44
N ASN A 492 -9.93 -11.80 -19.97
CA ASN A 492 -10.29 -10.49 -20.54
C ASN A 492 -9.26 -9.41 -20.19
N MET A 493 -8.66 -9.46 -19.00
CA MET A 493 -7.56 -8.59 -18.61
C MET A 493 -6.35 -8.75 -19.55
N GLU A 494 -5.98 -9.99 -19.90
CA GLU A 494 -4.88 -10.28 -20.84
C GLU A 494 -5.21 -9.77 -22.26
N SER A 495 -6.41 -10.06 -22.77
CA SER A 495 -6.84 -9.57 -24.08
C SER A 495 -6.86 -8.04 -24.17
N ALA A 496 -7.32 -7.37 -23.11
CA ALA A 496 -7.37 -5.92 -23.04
C ALA A 496 -5.97 -5.30 -22.92
N ALA A 497 -5.07 -5.90 -22.13
CA ALA A 497 -3.70 -5.42 -21.95
C ALA A 497 -2.89 -5.39 -23.26
N GLU A 498 -3.12 -6.34 -24.17
CA GLU A 498 -2.46 -6.37 -25.48
C GLU A 498 -2.93 -5.25 -26.43
N LYS A 499 -4.13 -4.69 -26.20
CA LYS A 499 -4.67 -3.57 -26.99
C LYS A 499 -4.20 -2.20 -26.50
N ILE A 500 -3.47 -2.14 -25.38
CA ILE A 500 -2.94 -0.88 -24.83
C ILE A 500 -1.71 -0.47 -25.63
N VAL A 501 -1.95 0.30 -26.69
CA VAL A 501 -0.94 0.92 -27.54
C VAL A 501 -1.29 2.39 -27.69
N GLY A 502 -0.40 3.29 -27.26
CA GLY A 502 -0.59 4.73 -27.39
C GLY A 502 0.74 5.43 -27.57
N ASP A 503 0.67 6.69 -28.01
CA ASP A 503 1.86 7.48 -28.36
C ASP A 503 2.62 7.98 -27.12
N ASP A 504 1.91 8.29 -26.02
CA ASP A 504 2.53 8.65 -24.74
C ASP A 504 3.24 7.43 -24.12
N PRO A 505 4.55 7.51 -23.80
CA PRO A 505 5.27 6.43 -23.13
C PRO A 505 4.64 5.96 -21.81
N ILE A 506 3.76 6.75 -21.18
CA ILE A 506 3.03 6.34 -19.98
C ILE A 506 2.18 5.08 -20.19
N TRP A 507 1.67 4.86 -21.40
CA TRP A 507 0.90 3.67 -21.75
C TRP A 507 1.72 2.39 -21.60
N LYS A 508 3.03 2.47 -21.84
CA LYS A 508 3.96 1.36 -21.61
C LYS A 508 4.03 1.01 -20.11
N LEU A 509 4.08 2.00 -19.21
CA LEU A 509 4.08 1.75 -17.76
C LEU A 509 2.77 1.12 -17.27
N ARG A 510 1.63 1.65 -17.73
CA ARG A 510 0.28 1.12 -17.43
C ARG A 510 0.12 -0.33 -17.91
N ARG A 511 0.54 -0.64 -19.13
CA ARG A 511 0.53 -1.99 -19.68
C ARG A 511 1.48 -2.92 -18.91
N ALA A 512 2.70 -2.47 -18.59
CA ALA A 512 3.66 -3.26 -17.83
C ALA A 512 3.12 -3.71 -16.47
N THR A 513 2.38 -2.82 -15.77
CA THR A 513 1.72 -3.16 -14.51
C THR A 513 0.71 -4.29 -14.63
N LEU A 514 -0.15 -4.25 -15.66
CA LEU A 514 -1.12 -5.32 -15.91
C LEU A 514 -0.42 -6.63 -16.26
N LEU A 515 0.65 -6.58 -17.04
CA LEU A 515 1.46 -7.76 -17.38
C LEU A 515 2.12 -8.37 -16.14
N MET A 516 2.60 -7.55 -15.20
CA MET A 516 3.13 -8.03 -13.92
C MET A 516 2.05 -8.72 -13.08
N GLU A 517 0.83 -8.17 -13.01
CA GLU A 517 -0.31 -8.83 -12.34
C GLU A 517 -0.76 -10.12 -13.06
N LEU A 518 -0.48 -10.28 -14.36
CA LEU A 518 -0.70 -11.50 -15.15
C LEU A 518 0.47 -12.51 -15.06
N GLY A 519 1.47 -12.25 -14.22
CA GLY A 519 2.64 -13.12 -14.03
C GLY A 519 3.66 -13.07 -15.17
N ARG A 520 3.65 -12.00 -15.99
CA ARG A 520 4.59 -11.71 -17.09
C ARG A 520 5.55 -10.57 -16.68
N SER A 521 6.20 -10.68 -15.53
CA SER A 521 6.99 -9.56 -14.97
C SER A 521 8.26 -9.29 -15.76
N GLU A 522 8.95 -10.31 -16.30
CA GLU A 522 10.12 -10.09 -17.16
C GLU A 522 9.80 -9.21 -18.38
N GLU A 523 8.63 -9.41 -18.99
CA GLU A 523 8.14 -8.59 -20.10
C GLU A 523 7.77 -7.18 -19.63
N GLY A 524 7.07 -7.07 -18.49
CA GLY A 524 6.77 -5.78 -17.87
C GLY A 524 8.04 -4.95 -17.59
N ILE A 525 9.10 -5.56 -17.06
CA ILE A 525 10.39 -4.90 -16.78
C ILE A 525 11.04 -4.39 -18.07
N LYS A 526 10.99 -5.15 -19.17
CA LYS A 526 11.51 -4.70 -20.48
C LYS A 526 10.75 -3.49 -20.99
N ILE A 527 9.42 -3.50 -20.88
CA ILE A 527 8.55 -2.40 -21.30
C ILE A 527 8.81 -1.14 -20.46
N ILE A 528 9.02 -1.27 -19.14
CA ILE A 528 9.39 -0.15 -18.27
C ILE A 528 10.75 0.46 -18.68
N ASN A 529 11.74 -0.38 -19.00
CA ASN A 529 13.03 0.09 -19.49
C ASN A 529 12.92 0.87 -20.81
N MET A 530 12.07 0.41 -21.74
CA MET A 530 11.80 1.13 -22.99
C MET A 530 11.15 2.50 -22.72
N ALA A 531 10.13 2.54 -21.86
CA ALA A 531 9.46 3.78 -21.47
C ALA A 531 10.42 4.77 -20.81
N TYR A 532 11.29 4.30 -19.91
CA TYR A 532 12.35 5.10 -19.29
C TYR A 532 13.30 5.70 -20.34
N GLY A 533 13.75 4.89 -21.31
CA GLY A 533 14.62 5.34 -22.40
C GLY A 533 13.99 6.46 -23.24
N GLU A 534 12.73 6.27 -23.67
CA GLU A 534 11.99 7.27 -24.44
C GLU A 534 11.77 8.57 -23.66
N LEU A 535 11.32 8.48 -22.41
CA LEU A 535 11.08 9.65 -21.55
C LEU A 535 12.37 10.41 -21.24
N ARG A 536 13.49 9.71 -21.11
CA ARG A 536 14.80 10.32 -20.93
C ARG A 536 15.22 11.13 -22.15
N GLU A 537 15.03 10.60 -23.36
CA GLU A 537 15.34 11.35 -24.59
C GLU A 537 14.38 12.53 -24.77
N ASN A 538 13.09 12.36 -24.47
CA ASN A 538 12.11 13.45 -24.50
C ASN A 538 12.51 14.58 -23.55
N TYR A 539 12.96 14.26 -22.33
CA TYR A 539 13.43 15.28 -21.37
C TYR A 539 14.72 15.97 -21.85
N ARG A 540 15.60 15.26 -22.55
CA ARG A 540 16.77 15.90 -23.17
C ARG A 540 16.38 16.88 -24.28
N GLY A 541 15.30 16.60 -25.00
CA GLY A 541 14.74 17.46 -26.05
C GLY A 541 14.04 18.71 -25.50
N ASP A 542 13.32 18.60 -24.38
CA ASP A 542 12.65 19.72 -23.71
C ASP A 542 12.81 19.62 -22.18
N ARG A 543 13.83 20.33 -21.66
CA ARG A 543 14.19 20.33 -20.23
C ARG A 543 13.28 21.18 -19.36
N ASP A 544 12.47 22.05 -19.96
CA ASP A 544 11.60 23.00 -19.26
C ASP A 544 10.14 22.49 -19.13
N SER A 545 9.87 21.26 -19.59
CA SER A 545 8.56 20.63 -19.51
C SER A 545 8.36 19.82 -18.23
N ILE A 546 7.46 20.32 -17.36
CA ILE A 546 7.02 19.62 -16.15
C ILE A 546 6.32 18.30 -16.50
N SER A 547 5.50 18.29 -17.56
CA SER A 547 4.79 17.10 -18.04
C SER A 547 5.74 15.94 -18.39
N ILE A 548 6.85 16.24 -19.06
CA ILE A 548 7.87 15.24 -19.42
C ILE A 548 8.68 14.83 -18.19
N LEU A 549 9.14 15.79 -17.38
CA LEU A 549 9.93 15.51 -16.18
C LEU A 549 9.14 14.63 -15.18
N SER A 550 7.87 14.93 -14.94
CA SER A 550 7.00 14.17 -14.03
C SER A 550 6.88 12.70 -14.48
N ARG A 551 6.62 12.45 -15.77
CA ARG A 551 6.58 11.08 -16.34
C ARG A 551 7.93 10.38 -16.23
N PHE A 552 9.01 11.07 -16.60
CA PHE A 552 10.38 10.55 -16.52
C PHE A 552 10.73 10.11 -15.11
N MET A 553 10.39 10.91 -14.10
CA MET A 553 10.69 10.60 -12.71
C MET A 553 9.90 9.40 -12.17
N TRP A 554 8.62 9.25 -12.55
CA TRP A 554 7.86 8.04 -12.21
C TRP A 554 8.43 6.78 -12.87
N ALA A 555 8.82 6.84 -14.14
CA ALA A 555 9.49 5.74 -14.82
C ALA A 555 10.82 5.38 -14.15
N HIS A 556 11.61 6.40 -13.76
CA HIS A 556 12.87 6.22 -13.03
C HIS A 556 12.64 5.54 -11.67
N TRP A 557 11.64 5.98 -10.89
CA TRP A 557 11.32 5.41 -9.58
C TRP A 557 10.88 3.95 -9.65
N LEU A 558 10.04 3.59 -10.63
CA LEU A 558 9.66 2.19 -10.88
C LEU A 558 10.87 1.34 -11.23
N LEU A 559 11.73 1.84 -12.12
CA LEU A 559 12.93 1.13 -12.55
C LEU A 559 13.95 0.97 -11.41
N GLN A 560 14.11 1.99 -10.57
CA GLN A 560 14.97 1.93 -9.38
C GLN A 560 14.45 0.89 -8.37
N SER A 561 13.12 0.80 -8.19
CA SER A 561 12.49 -0.20 -7.33
C SER A 561 12.75 -1.63 -7.84
N ILE A 562 12.78 -1.81 -9.17
CA ILE A 562 13.14 -3.08 -9.83
C ILE A 562 14.63 -3.39 -9.70
N HIS A 563 15.53 -2.41 -9.89
CA HIS A 563 16.98 -2.66 -9.77
C HIS A 563 17.44 -2.91 -8.34
N SER A 564 16.79 -2.30 -7.35
CA SER A 564 17.05 -2.58 -5.93
C SER A 564 16.79 -4.05 -5.56
N TYR A 565 15.97 -4.75 -6.36
CA TYR A 565 15.70 -6.17 -6.25
C TYR A 565 16.78 -7.06 -6.93
N HIS A 566 17.25 -6.67 -8.11
CA HIS A 566 18.28 -7.40 -8.85
C HIS A 566 19.68 -6.97 -8.38
N SER A 567 20.21 -7.62 -7.35
CA SER A 567 21.48 -7.34 -6.65
C SER A 567 22.74 -7.14 -7.51
N ASN A 568 22.69 -7.41 -8.83
CA ASN A 568 23.81 -7.32 -9.76
C ASN A 568 23.83 -6.03 -10.62
N GLN A 569 22.83 -5.15 -10.54
CA GLN A 569 22.79 -3.91 -11.33
C GLN A 569 22.73 -2.69 -10.42
N ARG A 570 23.76 -1.84 -10.47
CA ARG A 570 23.71 -0.55 -9.79
C ARG A 570 22.70 0.34 -10.51
N PRO A 571 21.72 0.93 -9.81
CA PRO A 571 20.82 1.89 -10.42
C PRO A 571 21.63 3.04 -11.03
N GLU A 572 21.20 3.51 -12.20
CA GLU A 572 21.77 4.70 -12.82
C GLU A 572 21.58 5.88 -11.85
N LYS A 573 22.69 6.47 -11.39
CA LYS A 573 22.63 7.68 -10.58
C LYS A 573 22.26 8.85 -11.49
N LEU A 574 21.18 9.54 -11.16
CA LEU A 574 20.86 10.82 -11.77
C LEU A 574 21.96 11.83 -11.43
N ALA A 575 22.16 12.81 -12.30
CA ALA A 575 23.05 13.91 -12.00
C ALA A 575 22.43 14.78 -10.90
N ALA A 576 23.24 15.30 -9.97
CA ALA A 576 22.76 16.08 -8.82
C ALA A 576 21.85 17.27 -9.19
N PHE A 577 22.05 17.87 -10.38
CA PHE A 577 21.18 18.95 -10.84
C PHE A 577 19.74 18.49 -11.13
N ILE A 578 19.54 17.25 -11.61
CA ILE A 578 18.21 16.69 -11.88
C ILE A 578 17.49 16.45 -10.56
N GLU A 579 18.19 15.94 -9.54
CA GLU A 579 17.61 15.71 -8.21
C GLU A 579 17.08 17.01 -7.59
N ASN A 580 17.86 18.09 -7.67
CA ASN A 580 17.44 19.41 -7.19
C ASN A 580 16.22 19.96 -7.97
N ILE A 581 16.25 19.89 -9.30
CA ILE A 581 15.14 20.37 -10.14
C ILE A 581 13.86 19.56 -9.87
N THR A 582 13.97 18.25 -9.69
CA THR A 582 12.83 17.37 -9.42
C THR A 582 12.11 17.75 -8.13
N GLN A 583 12.86 18.12 -7.09
CA GLN A 583 12.27 18.60 -5.82
C GLN A 583 11.65 19.98 -5.99
N GLU A 584 12.37 20.93 -6.61
CA GLU A 584 11.88 22.29 -6.85
C GLU A 584 10.60 22.30 -7.70
N TRP A 585 10.53 21.42 -8.70
CA TRP A 585 9.41 21.34 -9.64
C TRP A 585 8.27 20.41 -9.18
N LYS A 586 8.36 19.88 -7.95
CA LYS A 586 7.38 18.96 -7.36
C LYS A 586 7.13 17.71 -8.21
N CYS A 587 8.15 17.24 -8.92
CA CYS A 587 8.10 16.04 -9.76
C CYS A 587 8.63 14.78 -9.06
N ASP A 588 9.02 14.88 -7.79
CA ASP A 588 9.53 13.73 -7.02
C ASP A 588 8.41 12.75 -6.65
N PRO A 589 8.45 11.49 -7.15
CA PRO A 589 7.48 10.46 -6.80
C PRO A 589 7.35 10.21 -5.30
N TRP A 590 8.42 10.39 -4.52
CA TRP A 590 8.41 10.15 -3.07
C TRP A 590 7.44 11.06 -2.33
N ILE A 591 7.16 12.27 -2.83
CA ILE A 591 6.17 13.19 -2.24
C ILE A 591 4.80 12.51 -2.17
N TRP A 592 4.39 11.83 -3.24
CA TRP A 592 3.13 11.10 -3.32
C TRP A 592 3.12 9.82 -2.47
N ILE A 593 4.22 9.06 -2.50
CA ILE A 593 4.35 7.82 -1.73
C ILE A 593 4.26 8.10 -0.23
N GLU A 594 4.96 9.11 0.26
CA GLU A 594 4.92 9.50 1.67
C GLU A 594 3.59 10.17 2.04
N HIS A 595 2.95 10.91 1.13
CA HIS A 595 1.60 11.44 1.36
C HIS A 595 0.58 10.32 1.63
N ILE A 596 0.52 9.29 0.76
CA ILE A 596 -0.40 8.16 0.94
C ILE A 596 -0.05 7.39 2.22
N ARG A 597 1.23 7.08 2.46
CA ARG A 597 1.65 6.37 3.68
C ARG A 597 1.29 7.13 4.95
N GLY A 598 1.48 8.45 4.97
CA GLY A 598 1.11 9.31 6.09
C GLY A 598 -0.39 9.32 6.33
N LYS A 599 -1.21 9.50 5.29
CA LYS A 599 -2.68 9.48 5.37
C LYS A 599 -3.22 8.14 5.86
N VAL A 600 -2.74 7.04 5.30
CA VAL A 600 -3.13 5.68 5.71
C VAL A 600 -2.68 5.39 7.15
N GLY A 601 -1.48 5.84 7.54
CA GLY A 601 -0.97 5.71 8.91
C GLY A 601 -1.84 6.45 9.93
N GLN A 602 -2.15 7.73 9.66
CA GLN A 602 -3.03 8.53 10.51
C GLN A 602 -4.40 7.87 10.66
N ARG A 603 -4.98 7.39 9.56
CA ARG A 603 -6.26 6.70 9.58
C ARG A 603 -6.23 5.43 10.45
N GLN A 604 -5.18 4.63 10.34
CA GLN A 604 -5.03 3.42 11.15
C GLN A 604 -4.95 3.76 12.65
N GLU A 605 -4.23 4.81 13.02
CA GLU A 605 -4.19 5.29 14.41
C GLU A 605 -5.56 5.76 14.90
N GLU A 606 -6.30 6.53 14.10
CA GLU A 606 -7.67 6.96 14.42
C GLU A 606 -8.62 5.76 14.56
N TYR A 607 -8.52 4.78 13.67
CA TYR A 607 -9.34 3.57 13.72
C TYR A 607 -9.11 2.77 15.02
N PHE A 608 -7.85 2.55 15.42
CA PHE A 608 -7.55 1.84 16.66
C PHE A 608 -7.98 2.60 17.91
N LYS A 609 -7.87 3.94 17.91
CA LYS A 609 -8.42 4.78 18.99
C LYS A 609 -9.94 4.64 19.08
N ASN A 610 -10.63 4.60 17.94
CA ASN A 610 -12.09 4.45 17.90
C ASN A 610 -12.56 3.04 18.33
N GLN A 611 -11.75 1.99 18.13
CA GLN A 611 -12.07 0.65 18.63
C GLN A 611 -11.98 0.53 20.15
N HIS A 612 -11.13 1.34 20.80
CA HIS A 612 -10.96 1.41 22.25
C HIS A 612 -11.26 2.83 22.77
N PRO A 613 -12.54 3.27 22.74
CA PRO A 613 -12.89 4.65 23.08
C PRO A 613 -12.69 4.97 24.57
N ILE A 614 -12.63 3.94 25.43
CA ILE A 614 -12.45 4.09 26.86
C ILE A 614 -10.95 4.17 27.16
N GLU A 615 -10.49 5.39 27.45
CA GLU A 615 -9.15 5.64 27.94
C GLU A 615 -9.15 5.60 29.47
N LEU A 616 -8.48 4.61 30.06
CA LEU A 616 -8.35 4.49 31.52
C LEU A 616 -7.47 5.63 32.04
N THR A 617 -7.94 6.35 33.06
CA THR A 617 -7.09 7.33 33.75
C THR A 617 -6.48 6.70 35.01
N PHE A 618 -5.46 7.34 35.56
CA PHE A 618 -4.73 6.83 36.73
C PHE A 618 -5.61 6.69 37.97
N GLU A 619 -6.64 7.53 38.11
CA GLU A 619 -7.53 7.52 39.27
C GLU A 619 -8.49 6.31 39.23
N GLN A 620 -8.67 5.66 40.38
CA GLN A 620 -9.52 4.47 40.48
C GLN A 620 -10.96 4.79 40.02
N GLY A 621 -11.45 4.04 39.04
CA GLY A 621 -12.80 4.19 38.50
C GLY A 621 -12.98 5.40 37.57
N SER A 622 -11.91 6.13 37.24
CA SER A 622 -11.96 7.23 36.29
C SER A 622 -11.53 6.76 34.90
N TYR A 623 -12.33 7.14 33.90
CA TYR A 623 -12.06 6.88 32.50
C TYR A 623 -12.47 8.11 31.68
N ARG A 624 -11.86 8.29 30.52
CA ARG A 624 -12.34 9.20 29.49
C ARG A 624 -13.06 8.39 28.45
N ASP A 625 -14.31 8.76 28.20
CA ASP A 625 -15.11 8.17 27.14
C ASP A 625 -14.96 9.01 25.88
N ASN A 626 -14.18 8.52 24.93
CA ASN A 626 -14.00 9.15 23.63
C ASN A 626 -15.03 8.65 22.59
N SER A 627 -16.04 7.88 23.00
CA SER A 627 -17.04 7.32 22.06
C SER A 627 -17.84 8.39 21.31
N SER A 628 -17.99 9.60 21.86
CA SER A 628 -18.66 10.71 21.18
C SER A 628 -17.81 11.41 20.11
N HIS A 629 -16.50 11.16 20.05
CA HIS A 629 -15.60 11.73 19.05
C HIS A 629 -15.54 10.84 17.79
N HIS A 630 -16.63 10.78 17.02
CA HIS A 630 -16.59 10.16 15.71
C HIS A 630 -15.87 11.10 14.72
N SER A 631 -14.61 10.83 14.39
CA SER A 631 -14.00 11.45 13.21
C SER A 631 -14.75 10.94 11.98
N ASN A 632 -15.49 11.82 11.32
CA ASN A 632 -16.25 11.52 10.10
C ASN A 632 -15.29 11.46 8.89
N ASN A 633 -14.18 10.73 9.01
CA ASN A 633 -13.21 10.61 7.93
C ASN A 633 -13.63 9.45 7.03
N SER A 634 -14.34 9.76 5.95
CA SER A 634 -14.74 8.78 4.95
C SER A 634 -13.48 8.26 4.25
N GLY A 635 -12.99 7.12 4.70
CA GLY A 635 -11.82 6.41 4.19
C GLY A 635 -11.77 6.10 2.68
N VAL A 636 -12.82 6.47 1.97
CA VAL A 636 -12.99 6.43 0.51
C VAL A 636 -11.92 7.29 -0.17
N SER A 637 -11.55 8.44 0.40
CA SER A 637 -10.61 9.38 -0.25
C SER A 637 -9.20 8.80 -0.37
N GLU A 638 -8.69 8.15 0.67
CA GLU A 638 -7.33 7.59 0.68
C GLU A 638 -7.22 6.39 -0.26
N PHE A 639 -8.27 5.57 -0.34
CA PHE A 639 -8.35 4.46 -1.29
C PHE A 639 -8.36 4.94 -2.74
N LEU A 640 -9.22 5.92 -3.05
CA LEU A 640 -9.28 6.50 -4.40
C LEU A 640 -7.93 7.09 -4.79
N GLN A 641 -7.26 7.82 -3.90
CA GLN A 641 -5.91 8.32 -4.17
C GLN A 641 -4.90 7.20 -4.45
N LEU A 642 -4.95 6.08 -3.72
CA LEU A 642 -4.07 4.93 -3.95
C LEU A 642 -4.34 4.25 -5.30
N GLU A 643 -5.60 3.94 -5.61
CA GLU A 643 -5.99 3.26 -6.85
C GLU A 643 -5.83 4.17 -8.07
N GLU A 644 -6.18 5.45 -7.97
CA GLU A 644 -6.01 6.42 -9.04
C GLU A 644 -4.53 6.75 -9.28
N LEU A 645 -3.68 6.78 -8.24
CA LEU A 645 -2.23 6.86 -8.42
C LEU A 645 -1.70 5.65 -9.19
N SER A 646 -2.11 4.44 -8.80
CA SER A 646 -1.78 3.20 -9.51
C SER A 646 -2.24 3.24 -10.96
N ARG A 647 -3.44 3.78 -11.24
CA ARG A 647 -4.02 3.94 -12.58
C ARG A 647 -3.26 4.96 -13.43
N CYS A 648 -3.05 6.18 -12.91
CA CYS A 648 -2.47 7.28 -13.66
C CYS A 648 -1.04 6.95 -14.10
N VAL A 649 -0.24 6.37 -13.19
CA VAL A 649 1.17 6.06 -13.43
C VAL A 649 1.36 4.67 -14.04
N GLY A 650 0.54 3.69 -13.64
CA GLY A 650 0.84 2.28 -13.83
C GLY A 650 1.83 1.79 -12.77
N ILE A 651 1.39 1.74 -11.51
CA ILE A 651 2.18 1.19 -10.40
C ILE A 651 1.53 -0.12 -9.93
N PRO A 652 2.24 -1.26 -9.98
CA PRO A 652 1.71 -2.50 -9.41
C PRO A 652 1.70 -2.41 -7.88
N LEU A 653 0.77 -3.10 -7.22
CA LEU A 653 0.78 -3.17 -5.75
C LEU A 653 2.08 -3.76 -5.21
N ARG A 654 2.65 -4.71 -5.96
CA ARG A 654 3.90 -5.39 -5.67
C ARG A 654 4.65 -5.78 -6.94
N ILE A 655 5.96 -5.90 -6.82
CA ILE A 655 6.81 -6.48 -7.85
C ILE A 655 7.38 -7.80 -7.30
N SER A 656 7.12 -8.91 -8.00
CA SER A 656 7.58 -10.25 -7.63
C SER A 656 8.31 -10.90 -8.80
N SER A 657 9.58 -11.26 -8.64
CA SER A 657 10.36 -12.02 -9.64
C SER A 657 11.18 -13.13 -8.98
N GLY A 658 10.51 -14.17 -8.47
CA GLY A 658 11.14 -15.28 -7.76
C GLY A 658 10.64 -15.43 -6.32
N PHE A 659 11.56 -15.66 -5.36
CA PHE A 659 11.21 -15.98 -3.96
C PHE A 659 11.02 -14.78 -3.03
N ILE A 660 11.41 -13.57 -3.45
CA ILE A 660 11.30 -12.32 -2.68
C ILE A 660 10.47 -11.33 -3.50
N GLY A 661 9.62 -10.53 -2.87
CA GLY A 661 8.82 -9.49 -3.54
C GLY A 661 8.99 -8.13 -2.87
N VAL A 662 8.92 -7.04 -3.65
CA VAL A 662 8.96 -5.66 -3.15
C VAL A 662 7.53 -5.13 -3.11
N SER A 663 7.08 -4.73 -1.91
CA SER A 663 5.82 -3.99 -1.74
C SER A 663 6.02 -2.54 -2.21
N LEU A 664 5.28 -2.12 -3.23
CA LEU A 664 5.21 -0.71 -3.61
C LEU A 664 4.04 -0.02 -2.90
N LEU A 665 2.82 -0.50 -3.18
CA LEU A 665 1.58 0.01 -2.61
C LEU A 665 0.84 -1.04 -1.76
N SER A 666 1.25 -2.32 -1.77
CA SER A 666 0.54 -3.40 -1.05
C SER A 666 0.45 -3.16 0.45
N ASN A 667 1.49 -2.63 1.10
CA ASN A 667 1.43 -2.33 2.53
C ASN A 667 0.43 -1.22 2.87
N ALA A 668 0.28 -0.21 1.99
CA ALA A 668 -0.71 0.84 2.18
C ALA A 668 -2.14 0.30 1.95
N ALA A 669 -2.33 -0.53 0.93
CA ALA A 669 -3.58 -1.23 0.68
C ALA A 669 -3.98 -2.16 1.84
N GLU A 670 -3.05 -2.93 2.38
CA GLU A 670 -3.25 -3.80 3.54
C GLU A 670 -3.67 -3.00 4.78
N LYS A 671 -2.97 -1.90 5.08
CA LYS A 671 -3.34 -1.02 6.19
C LYS A 671 -4.72 -0.38 6.02
N LEU A 672 -5.11 -0.02 4.80
CA LEU A 672 -6.46 0.49 4.52
C LEU A 672 -7.53 -0.57 4.81
N VAL A 673 -7.29 -1.81 4.38
CA VAL A 673 -8.15 -2.95 4.69
C VAL A 673 -8.29 -3.15 6.21
N LEU A 674 -7.17 -3.06 6.94
CA LEU A 674 -7.14 -3.24 8.40
C LEU A 674 -7.70 -2.05 9.21
N SER A 675 -8.01 -0.91 8.56
CA SER A 675 -8.48 0.33 9.22
C SER A 675 -9.92 0.70 8.85
N GLY A 676 -10.78 -0.30 8.74
CA GLY A 676 -12.21 -0.14 8.46
C GLY A 676 -12.57 -0.07 6.98
N GLY A 677 -11.66 -0.42 6.06
CA GLY A 677 -11.95 -0.57 4.64
C GLY A 677 -12.15 0.75 3.89
N ILE A 678 -12.96 0.79 2.83
CA ILE A 678 -13.04 1.92 1.89
C ILE A 678 -14.47 2.42 1.69
N GLY A 679 -15.38 2.06 2.61
CA GLY A 679 -16.82 2.35 2.51
C GLY A 679 -17.61 1.39 1.61
N SER A 680 -16.92 0.66 0.72
CA SER A 680 -17.51 -0.38 -0.13
C SER A 680 -17.15 -1.79 0.33
N GLU A 681 -18.16 -2.60 0.64
CA GLU A 681 -17.97 -3.97 1.12
C GLU A 681 -17.25 -4.84 0.08
N LEU A 682 -17.71 -4.84 -1.18
CA LEU A 682 -17.13 -5.67 -2.23
C LEU A 682 -15.67 -5.27 -2.52
N LEU A 683 -15.41 -3.96 -2.64
CA LEU A 683 -14.06 -3.48 -2.95
C LEU A 683 -13.08 -3.73 -1.80
N ASN A 684 -13.54 -3.76 -0.54
CA ASN A 684 -12.70 -4.16 0.60
C ASN A 684 -12.12 -5.57 0.40
N TYR A 685 -12.98 -6.53 0.06
CA TYR A 685 -12.55 -7.91 -0.17
C TYR A 685 -11.64 -8.02 -1.40
N ILE A 686 -11.95 -7.30 -2.50
CA ILE A 686 -11.10 -7.29 -3.69
C ILE A 686 -9.71 -6.74 -3.37
N LEU A 687 -9.64 -5.61 -2.67
CA LEU A 687 -8.38 -5.00 -2.27
C LEU A 687 -7.59 -5.91 -1.32
N ALA A 688 -8.26 -6.62 -0.41
CA ALA A 688 -7.62 -7.58 0.49
C ALA A 688 -6.98 -8.76 -0.25
N ILE A 689 -7.69 -9.31 -1.26
CA ILE A 689 -7.17 -10.38 -2.11
C ILE A 689 -5.99 -9.87 -2.95
N ARG A 690 -6.12 -8.72 -3.61
CA ARG A 690 -5.04 -8.14 -4.44
C ARG A 690 -3.82 -7.74 -3.61
N SER A 691 -4.01 -7.28 -2.37
CA SER A 691 -2.93 -6.92 -1.44
C SER A 691 -2.33 -8.10 -0.68
N ALA A 692 -2.85 -9.33 -0.81
CA ALA A 692 -2.33 -10.51 -0.11
C ALA A 692 -1.11 -11.10 -0.82
N SER A 693 0.03 -11.30 -0.15
CA SER A 693 1.23 -11.94 -0.74
C SER A 693 1.19 -13.47 -0.71
N ASN A 694 0.41 -14.02 0.22
CA ASN A 694 0.18 -15.45 0.42
C ASN A 694 -1.15 -15.67 1.14
N GLU A 695 -1.55 -16.91 1.32
CA GLU A 695 -2.82 -17.33 1.93
C GLU A 695 -2.96 -16.93 3.41
N ARG A 696 -1.85 -16.60 4.09
CA ARG A 696 -1.80 -16.19 5.50
C ARG A 696 -1.62 -14.68 5.70
N SER A 697 -1.75 -13.90 4.64
CA SER A 697 -1.61 -12.45 4.72
C SER A 697 -2.62 -11.90 5.74
N SER A 698 -2.20 -10.90 6.52
CA SER A 698 -3.02 -10.19 7.50
C SER A 698 -4.32 -9.66 6.90
N SER A 699 -4.29 -9.15 5.65
CA SER A 699 -5.48 -8.68 4.92
C SER A 699 -6.54 -9.79 4.76
N ILE A 700 -6.11 -11.03 4.49
CA ILE A 700 -7.00 -12.18 4.39
C ILE A 700 -7.49 -12.60 5.78
N ASN A 701 -6.58 -12.71 6.74
CA ASN A 701 -6.90 -13.18 8.09
C ASN A 701 -7.80 -12.22 8.88
N ALA A 702 -7.77 -10.92 8.59
CA ALA A 702 -8.61 -9.94 9.26
C ALA A 702 -10.03 -9.82 8.68
N LEU A 703 -10.20 -9.96 7.36
CA LEU A 703 -11.51 -9.81 6.71
C LEU A 703 -12.25 -11.13 6.51
N PHE A 704 -11.54 -12.19 6.14
CA PHE A 704 -12.13 -13.52 5.93
C PHE A 704 -12.08 -14.34 7.23
N THR A 705 -12.43 -13.75 8.37
CA THR A 705 -12.68 -14.52 9.59
C THR A 705 -14.03 -15.23 9.49
N ARG A 706 -14.31 -16.17 10.39
CA ARG A 706 -15.60 -16.87 10.41
C ARG A 706 -16.77 -15.89 10.57
N ILE A 707 -16.61 -14.89 11.44
CA ILE A 707 -17.61 -13.83 11.66
C ILE A 707 -17.58 -12.77 10.56
N GLY A 708 -16.42 -12.43 10.02
CA GLY A 708 -16.31 -11.54 8.86
C GLY A 708 -17.06 -12.08 7.65
N VAL A 709 -16.89 -13.37 7.33
CA VAL A 709 -17.65 -14.04 6.26
C VAL A 709 -19.13 -14.20 6.63
N ALA A 710 -19.48 -14.40 7.90
CA ALA A 710 -20.88 -14.49 8.35
C ALA A 710 -21.62 -13.14 8.34
N SER A 711 -20.90 -12.03 8.51
CA SER A 711 -21.45 -10.67 8.48
C SER A 711 -21.55 -10.12 7.07
N ALA A 712 -20.82 -10.72 6.11
CA ALA A 712 -20.82 -10.27 4.73
C ALA A 712 -22.20 -10.37 4.06
N SER A 713 -22.54 -9.43 3.19
CA SER A 713 -23.79 -9.48 2.42
C SER A 713 -23.77 -10.64 1.43
N LYS A 714 -24.94 -11.27 1.23
CA LYS A 714 -25.07 -12.45 0.36
C LYS A 714 -24.62 -12.19 -1.07
N ASN A 715 -24.98 -11.01 -1.62
CA ASN A 715 -24.60 -10.60 -2.97
C ASN A 715 -23.07 -10.49 -3.14
N VAL A 716 -22.37 -9.95 -2.13
CA VAL A 716 -20.90 -9.85 -2.15
C VAL A 716 -20.26 -11.23 -2.10
N VAL A 717 -20.74 -12.11 -1.21
CA VAL A 717 -20.25 -13.50 -1.13
C VAL A 717 -20.45 -14.24 -2.44
N ASP A 718 -21.65 -14.20 -3.02
CA ASP A 718 -21.96 -14.89 -4.27
C ASP A 718 -21.07 -14.39 -5.42
N THR A 719 -20.87 -13.07 -5.50
CA THR A 719 -19.96 -12.43 -6.46
C THR A 719 -18.51 -12.88 -6.26
N LEU A 720 -17.99 -12.89 -5.03
CA LEU A 720 -16.62 -13.30 -4.75
C LEU A 720 -16.39 -14.79 -5.02
N VAL A 721 -17.37 -15.65 -4.73
CA VAL A 721 -17.30 -17.08 -5.06
C VAL A 721 -17.16 -17.27 -6.58
N GLU A 722 -17.96 -16.56 -7.37
CA GLU A 722 -17.87 -16.64 -8.84
C GLU A 722 -16.51 -16.14 -9.36
N ARG A 723 -16.06 -14.96 -8.89
CA ARG A 723 -14.78 -14.38 -9.30
C ARG A 723 -13.58 -15.25 -8.91
N THR A 724 -13.59 -15.85 -7.72
CA THR A 724 -12.53 -16.76 -7.27
C THR A 724 -12.51 -18.07 -8.05
N GLN A 725 -13.67 -18.62 -8.44
CA GLN A 725 -13.73 -19.79 -9.32
C GLN A 725 -13.18 -19.51 -10.73
N LEU A 726 -13.49 -18.33 -11.30
CA LEU A 726 -12.88 -17.88 -12.56
C LEU A 726 -11.36 -17.74 -12.44
N ALA A 727 -10.89 -17.12 -11.35
CA ALA A 727 -9.46 -16.99 -11.07
C ALA A 727 -8.75 -18.35 -10.96
N ILE A 728 -9.32 -19.30 -10.21
CA ILE A 728 -8.78 -20.65 -10.06
C ILE A 728 -8.68 -21.33 -11.43
N THR A 729 -9.71 -21.21 -12.27
CA THR A 729 -9.75 -21.83 -13.60
C THR A 729 -8.59 -21.31 -14.46
N TYR A 730 -8.41 -20.00 -14.53
CA TYR A 730 -7.33 -19.38 -15.28
C TYR A 730 -5.93 -19.76 -14.76
N TRP A 731 -5.68 -19.61 -13.46
CA TRP A 731 -4.35 -19.86 -12.90
C TRP A 731 -3.98 -21.34 -12.90
N ARG A 732 -4.96 -22.24 -12.79
CA ARG A 732 -4.78 -23.68 -13.01
C ARG A 732 -4.26 -23.98 -14.41
N GLU A 733 -4.80 -23.33 -15.43
CA GLU A 733 -4.32 -23.46 -16.81
C GLU A 733 -2.90 -22.91 -16.94
N GLN A 734 -2.65 -21.68 -16.46
CA GLN A 734 -1.33 -21.04 -16.54
C GLN A 734 -0.24 -21.79 -15.77
N ARG A 735 -0.60 -22.51 -14.71
CA ARG A 735 0.33 -23.40 -13.99
C ARG A 735 0.80 -24.60 -14.84
N THR A 736 0.06 -24.94 -15.88
CA THR A 736 0.34 -26.04 -16.82
C THR A 736 1.03 -25.54 -18.09
N THR A 737 0.50 -24.49 -18.70
CA THR A 737 0.90 -24.03 -20.05
C THR A 737 1.80 -22.80 -20.04
N GLY A 738 1.85 -22.05 -18.93
CA GLY A 738 2.59 -20.79 -18.81
C GLY A 738 4.10 -20.96 -18.79
N SER A 739 4.83 -19.85 -18.92
CA SER A 739 6.28 -19.79 -18.74
C SER A 739 6.69 -20.16 -17.30
N LYS A 740 7.97 -20.47 -17.06
CA LYS A 740 8.45 -20.82 -15.69
C LYS A 740 8.13 -19.73 -14.65
N GLU A 741 8.23 -18.46 -15.03
CA GLU A 741 7.85 -17.33 -14.17
C GLU A 741 6.35 -17.35 -13.88
N ARG A 742 5.54 -17.46 -14.94
CA ARG A 742 4.08 -17.47 -14.84
C ARG A 742 3.56 -18.64 -14.04
N GLN A 743 4.18 -19.81 -14.15
CA GLN A 743 3.87 -20.99 -13.34
C GLN A 743 4.10 -20.76 -11.85
N LYS A 744 5.17 -20.03 -11.46
CA LYS A 744 5.44 -19.69 -10.06
C LYS A 744 4.45 -18.65 -9.54
N HIS A 745 4.15 -17.63 -10.35
CA HIS A 745 3.13 -16.63 -10.01
C HIS A 745 1.76 -17.30 -9.83
N ALA A 746 1.37 -18.18 -10.76
CA ALA A 746 0.14 -18.96 -10.68
C ALA A 746 0.03 -19.77 -9.38
N LEU A 747 1.15 -20.34 -8.89
CA LEU A 747 1.17 -21.09 -7.65
C LEU A 747 0.82 -20.22 -6.43
N SER A 748 1.46 -19.06 -6.30
CA SER A 748 1.18 -18.09 -5.22
C SER A 748 -0.26 -17.59 -5.29
N THR A 749 -0.73 -17.21 -6.47
CA THR A 749 -2.08 -16.69 -6.66
C THR A 749 -3.14 -17.77 -6.39
N LEU A 750 -2.92 -19.02 -6.84
CA LEU A 750 -3.79 -20.16 -6.51
C LEU A 750 -3.91 -20.37 -5.00
N GLY A 751 -2.80 -20.29 -4.26
CA GLY A 751 -2.81 -20.39 -2.79
C GLY A 751 -3.80 -19.42 -2.16
N ILE A 752 -3.75 -18.15 -2.57
CA ILE A 752 -4.62 -17.08 -2.06
C ILE A 752 -6.09 -17.33 -2.46
N VAL A 753 -6.38 -17.54 -3.75
CA VAL A 753 -7.78 -17.64 -4.20
C VAL A 753 -8.47 -18.93 -3.76
N ILE A 754 -7.73 -20.03 -3.59
CA ILE A 754 -8.25 -21.28 -3.04
C ILE A 754 -8.61 -21.11 -1.56
N GLU A 755 -7.73 -20.48 -0.77
CA GLU A 755 -8.01 -20.21 0.65
C GLU A 755 -9.22 -19.28 0.82
N VAL A 756 -9.33 -18.25 0.00
CA VAL A 756 -10.49 -17.35 0.01
C VAL A 756 -11.78 -18.11 -0.33
N LEU A 757 -11.76 -18.94 -1.38
CA LEU A 757 -12.91 -19.78 -1.73
C LEU A 757 -13.24 -20.78 -0.61
N ALA A 758 -12.23 -21.36 0.03
CA ALA A 758 -12.38 -22.27 1.17
C ALA A 758 -13.07 -21.61 2.36
N ARG A 759 -12.89 -20.30 2.56
CA ARG A 759 -13.57 -19.55 3.62
C ARG A 759 -14.97 -19.10 3.21
N LEU A 760 -15.16 -18.72 1.95
CA LEU A 760 -16.46 -18.26 1.43
C LEU A 760 -17.48 -19.41 1.27
N VAL A 761 -17.02 -20.64 1.01
CA VAL A 761 -17.91 -21.79 0.78
C VAL A 761 -18.88 -22.06 1.95
N VAL A 762 -18.53 -21.63 3.17
CA VAL A 762 -19.41 -21.79 4.34
C VAL A 762 -20.76 -21.08 4.20
N ARG A 763 -20.86 -20.07 3.33
CA ARG A 763 -22.08 -19.29 3.07
C ARG A 763 -22.92 -19.81 1.91
N VAL A 764 -22.39 -20.71 1.08
CA VAL A 764 -23.09 -21.13 -0.14
C VAL A 764 -24.15 -22.20 0.16
N PRO A 765 -25.14 -22.40 -0.73
CA PRO A 765 -26.08 -23.51 -0.63
C PRO A 765 -25.41 -24.88 -0.85
N SER A 766 -25.99 -25.96 -0.32
CA SER A 766 -25.42 -27.33 -0.39
C SER A 766 -25.07 -27.76 -1.83
N GLY A 767 -25.95 -27.45 -2.80
CA GLY A 767 -25.70 -27.75 -4.21
C GLY A 767 -24.44 -27.09 -4.78
N LYS A 768 -24.17 -25.83 -4.42
CA LYS A 768 -22.95 -25.11 -4.85
C LYS A 768 -21.73 -25.61 -4.08
N ALA A 769 -21.88 -25.97 -2.80
CA ALA A 769 -20.82 -26.58 -2.00
C ALA A 769 -20.37 -27.94 -2.56
N LYS A 770 -21.30 -28.79 -3.06
CA LYS A 770 -20.98 -30.04 -3.77
C LYS A 770 -20.11 -29.80 -5.02
N ILE A 771 -20.42 -28.75 -5.80
CA ILE A 771 -19.63 -28.38 -6.98
C ILE A 771 -18.22 -27.94 -6.58
N ILE A 772 -18.11 -27.11 -5.53
CA ILE A 772 -16.82 -26.61 -5.03
C ILE A 772 -15.98 -27.74 -4.41
N PHE A 773 -16.61 -28.69 -3.72
CA PHE A 773 -15.93 -29.89 -3.22
C PHE A 773 -15.30 -30.70 -4.36
N ARG A 774 -16.06 -30.96 -5.44
CA ARG A 774 -15.54 -31.65 -6.64
C ARG A 774 -14.44 -30.85 -7.34
N LEU A 775 -14.53 -29.52 -7.33
CA LEU A 775 -13.43 -28.67 -7.79
C LEU A 775 -12.16 -28.93 -6.96
N GLY A 776 -12.26 -28.91 -5.62
CA GLY A 776 -11.15 -29.21 -4.71
C GLY A 776 -10.52 -30.59 -4.97
N LEU A 777 -11.35 -31.62 -5.19
CA LEU A 777 -10.88 -32.96 -5.58
C LEU A 777 -10.08 -32.92 -6.89
N SER A 778 -10.63 -32.23 -7.90
CA SER A 778 -9.97 -32.11 -9.21
C SER A 778 -8.63 -31.37 -9.13
N LEU A 779 -8.48 -30.41 -8.20
CA LEU A 779 -7.22 -29.71 -7.97
C LEU A 779 -6.17 -30.66 -7.36
N GLY A 780 -6.53 -31.45 -6.35
CA GLY A 780 -5.60 -32.41 -5.74
C GLY A 780 -5.24 -33.60 -6.64
N GLN A 781 -6.09 -33.96 -7.59
CA GLN A 781 -5.80 -35.00 -8.59
C GLN A 781 -4.76 -34.55 -9.63
N GLN A 782 -4.55 -33.25 -9.82
CA GLN A 782 -3.63 -32.74 -10.81
C GLN A 782 -2.17 -32.75 -10.34
N LYS A 783 -1.35 -33.55 -11.02
CA LYS A 783 0.08 -33.74 -10.75
C LYS A 783 0.89 -32.44 -10.62
N ASN A 784 0.59 -31.40 -11.40
CA ASN A 784 1.31 -30.12 -11.34
C ASN A 784 0.86 -29.19 -10.21
N LEU A 785 -0.26 -29.51 -9.53
CA LEU A 785 -0.77 -28.81 -8.35
C LEU A 785 -0.47 -29.56 -7.05
N GLN A 786 -0.02 -30.82 -7.14
CA GLN A 786 0.43 -31.62 -5.99
C GLN A 786 1.78 -31.12 -5.46
N CYS A 787 1.75 -30.02 -4.72
CA CYS A 787 2.93 -29.43 -4.09
C CYS A 787 2.61 -28.93 -2.68
N TYR A 788 3.64 -28.93 -1.83
CA TYR A 788 3.56 -28.55 -0.42
C TYR A 788 2.78 -27.25 -0.13
N ASP A 789 2.97 -26.20 -0.94
CA ASP A 789 2.35 -24.89 -0.73
C ASP A 789 0.82 -24.90 -0.89
N LEU A 790 0.27 -25.83 -1.70
CA LEU A 790 -1.17 -25.92 -1.95
C LEU A 790 -1.90 -26.92 -1.05
N PHE A 791 -1.19 -27.84 -0.38
CA PHE A 791 -1.82 -28.91 0.40
C PHE A 791 -2.75 -28.37 1.49
N GLY A 792 -2.31 -27.37 2.24
CA GLY A 792 -3.12 -26.78 3.33
C GLY A 792 -4.38 -26.07 2.84
N VAL A 793 -4.30 -25.32 1.75
CA VAL A 793 -5.46 -24.57 1.22
C VAL A 793 -6.46 -25.49 0.52
N VAL A 794 -5.99 -26.53 -0.19
CA VAL A 794 -6.88 -27.55 -0.79
C VAL A 794 -7.57 -28.37 0.29
N ALA A 795 -6.85 -28.73 1.37
CA ALA A 795 -7.44 -29.38 2.55
C ALA A 795 -8.58 -28.52 3.13
N SER A 796 -8.30 -27.24 3.35
CA SER A 796 -9.28 -26.29 3.89
C SER A 796 -10.50 -26.14 2.98
N LEU A 797 -10.29 -26.10 1.65
CA LEU A 797 -11.38 -26.06 0.67
C LEU A 797 -12.26 -27.30 0.77
N LEU A 798 -11.67 -28.49 0.83
CA LEU A 798 -12.39 -29.76 0.92
C LEU A 798 -13.16 -29.87 2.24
N ASP A 799 -12.50 -29.58 3.38
CA ASP A 799 -13.11 -29.65 4.70
C ASP A 799 -14.28 -28.69 4.86
N ASN A 800 -14.10 -27.43 4.48
CA ASN A 800 -15.14 -26.41 4.61
C ASN A 800 -16.28 -26.64 3.62
N SER A 801 -15.99 -27.14 2.41
CA SER A 801 -17.04 -27.52 1.46
C SER A 801 -17.86 -28.68 1.99
N LEU A 802 -17.23 -29.71 2.55
CA LEU A 802 -17.94 -30.87 3.11
C LEU A 802 -18.79 -30.49 4.33
N LYS A 803 -18.26 -29.65 5.23
CA LYS A 803 -19.02 -29.10 6.38
C LYS A 803 -20.21 -28.24 5.95
N SER A 804 -20.18 -27.70 4.73
CA SER A 804 -21.27 -26.89 4.15
C SER A 804 -22.34 -27.74 3.44
N ILE A 805 -22.27 -29.07 3.57
CA ILE A 805 -23.21 -30.03 3.00
C ILE A 805 -23.86 -30.79 4.17
N PRO A 806 -25.20 -30.88 4.25
CA PRO A 806 -25.89 -31.65 5.27
C PRO A 806 -25.42 -33.11 5.30
N ALA A 807 -25.35 -33.73 6.49
CA ALA A 807 -24.88 -35.11 6.65
C ALA A 807 -25.64 -36.10 5.73
N SER A 808 -26.96 -35.92 5.58
CA SER A 808 -27.83 -36.72 4.71
C SER A 808 -27.49 -36.65 3.22
N GLU A 809 -26.77 -35.62 2.78
CA GLU A 809 -26.37 -35.40 1.38
C GLU A 809 -24.89 -35.75 1.12
N GLN A 810 -24.07 -35.92 2.17
CA GLN A 810 -22.62 -36.15 2.02
C GLN A 810 -22.30 -37.48 1.35
N GLY A 811 -23.14 -38.49 1.55
CA GLY A 811 -22.99 -39.81 0.93
C GLY A 811 -22.93 -39.75 -0.60
N GLU A 812 -23.55 -38.76 -1.26
CA GLU A 812 -23.49 -38.59 -2.72
C GLU A 812 -22.07 -38.39 -3.25
N LEU A 813 -21.15 -37.91 -2.41
CA LEU A 813 -19.77 -37.58 -2.78
C LEU A 813 -18.78 -38.72 -2.51
N LEU A 814 -19.25 -39.87 -2.00
CA LEU A 814 -18.37 -40.95 -1.56
C LEU A 814 -17.43 -41.44 -2.66
N VAL A 815 -17.95 -41.71 -3.85
CA VAL A 815 -17.12 -42.22 -4.97
C VAL A 815 -16.04 -41.22 -5.35
N ASP A 816 -16.41 -39.93 -5.43
CA ASP A 816 -15.48 -38.85 -5.75
C ASP A 816 -14.38 -38.73 -4.68
N ALA A 817 -14.76 -38.83 -3.39
CA ALA A 817 -13.84 -38.79 -2.25
C ALA A 817 -12.89 -40.00 -2.19
N LEU A 818 -13.39 -41.21 -2.44
CA LEU A 818 -12.55 -42.42 -2.47
C LEU A 818 -11.54 -42.39 -3.63
N ALA A 819 -11.91 -41.77 -4.76
CA ALA A 819 -11.05 -41.56 -5.92
C ALA A 819 -9.98 -40.46 -5.73
N PHE A 820 -10.00 -39.73 -4.62
CA PHE A 820 -8.93 -38.78 -4.30
C PHE A 820 -7.59 -39.52 -4.10
N PRO A 821 -6.43 -38.97 -4.49
CA PRO A 821 -5.16 -39.67 -4.34
C PRO A 821 -4.82 -39.98 -2.87
N LEU A 822 -4.26 -41.15 -2.61
CA LEU A 822 -3.57 -41.49 -1.36
C LEU A 822 -2.18 -40.84 -1.31
N PRO A 823 -1.56 -40.75 -0.12
CA PRO A 823 -0.18 -40.28 0.01
C PRO A 823 0.81 -41.05 -0.90
N SER A 824 0.65 -42.37 -1.09
CA SER A 824 1.51 -43.14 -2.01
C SER A 824 1.28 -42.84 -3.50
N GLU A 825 0.15 -42.23 -3.85
CA GLU A 825 -0.27 -41.96 -5.23
C GLU A 825 0.14 -40.55 -5.71
N ILE A 826 0.70 -39.70 -4.82
CA ILE A 826 1.15 -38.34 -5.14
C ILE A 826 2.64 -38.26 -5.47
N ILE A 827 3.03 -37.23 -6.21
CA ILE A 827 4.42 -37.03 -6.68
C ILE A 827 5.34 -36.54 -5.56
N ASP A 828 4.87 -35.61 -4.73
CA ASP A 828 5.68 -34.94 -3.72
C ASP A 828 5.80 -35.78 -2.43
N GLN A 829 6.75 -36.72 -2.46
CA GLN A 829 7.00 -37.65 -1.34
C GLN A 829 7.67 -37.00 -0.13
N GLN A 830 8.15 -35.76 -0.22
CA GLN A 830 8.82 -35.07 0.89
C GLN A 830 7.84 -34.54 1.94
N ALA A 831 6.55 -34.44 1.59
CA ALA A 831 5.52 -33.82 2.42
C ALA A 831 4.26 -34.69 2.64
N LEU A 832 4.41 -36.02 2.57
CA LEU A 832 3.31 -37.00 2.72
C LEU A 832 2.46 -36.79 3.99
N SER A 833 3.06 -36.31 5.07
CA SER A 833 2.38 -36.06 6.35
C SER A 833 1.38 -34.89 6.31
N ARG A 834 1.48 -33.99 5.32
CA ARG A 834 0.55 -32.85 5.14
C ARG A 834 -0.51 -33.10 4.08
N TRP A 835 -0.46 -34.22 3.38
CA TRP A 835 -1.48 -34.56 2.38
C TRP A 835 -2.81 -34.82 3.09
N HIS A 836 -3.87 -34.19 2.59
CA HIS A 836 -5.19 -34.30 3.20
C HIS A 836 -5.83 -35.66 2.93
N ASN A 837 -6.44 -36.25 3.95
CA ASN A 837 -7.15 -37.52 3.83
C ASN A 837 -8.65 -37.32 4.01
N ILE A 838 -9.39 -37.48 2.91
CA ILE A 838 -10.83 -37.23 2.86
C ILE A 838 -11.58 -38.46 3.36
N SER A 839 -12.52 -38.27 4.29
CA SER A 839 -13.34 -39.36 4.83
C SER A 839 -14.79 -38.91 4.95
N ILE A 840 -15.70 -39.62 4.27
CA ILE A 840 -17.15 -39.39 4.34
C ILE A 840 -17.71 -40.24 5.48
N GLN A 841 -18.17 -39.57 6.55
CA GLN A 841 -18.64 -40.26 7.76
C GLN A 841 -20.01 -40.95 7.59
N TYR A 842 -20.85 -40.44 6.68
CA TYR A 842 -22.22 -40.90 6.48
C TYR A 842 -22.44 -41.37 5.01
N PRO A 843 -21.94 -42.57 4.63
CA PRO A 843 -22.15 -43.11 3.29
C PRO A 843 -23.62 -43.53 3.07
N ASN A 844 -24.12 -43.40 1.84
CA ASN A 844 -25.43 -43.94 1.44
C ASN A 844 -25.36 -45.48 1.34
N GLU A 845 -26.48 -46.13 1.02
CA GLU A 845 -26.49 -47.58 0.76
C GLU A 845 -25.53 -47.97 -0.37
N ARG A 846 -24.87 -49.13 -0.26
CA ARG A 846 -23.87 -49.59 -1.25
C ARG A 846 -24.45 -49.62 -2.68
N ASN A 847 -25.73 -49.99 -2.82
CA ASN A 847 -26.44 -50.06 -4.10
C ASN A 847 -26.57 -48.69 -4.81
N ALA A 848 -26.37 -47.58 -4.11
CA ALA A 848 -26.33 -46.25 -4.68
C ALA A 848 -25.08 -46.00 -5.54
N TYR A 849 -24.04 -46.83 -5.40
CA TYR A 849 -22.74 -46.64 -6.04
C TYR A 849 -22.41 -47.75 -7.04
N ARG A 850 -22.28 -47.38 -8.32
CA ARG A 850 -21.80 -48.31 -9.36
C ARG A 850 -20.28 -48.47 -9.28
N HIS A 851 -19.79 -49.70 -9.31
CA HIS A 851 -18.37 -50.04 -9.39
C HIS A 851 -17.47 -49.57 -8.24
N VAL A 852 -18.02 -49.20 -7.07
CA VAL A 852 -17.22 -48.75 -5.91
C VAL A 852 -16.28 -49.82 -5.37
N GLY A 853 -16.61 -51.11 -5.57
CA GLY A 853 -15.82 -52.26 -5.12
C GLY A 853 -14.38 -52.27 -5.65
N ILE A 854 -14.15 -51.79 -6.88
CA ILE A 854 -12.79 -51.74 -7.46
C ILE A 854 -11.88 -50.82 -6.61
N ARG A 855 -12.37 -49.62 -6.29
CA ARG A 855 -11.60 -48.68 -5.47
C ARG A 855 -11.46 -49.14 -4.02
N ILE A 856 -12.46 -49.86 -3.49
CA ILE A 856 -12.37 -50.49 -2.17
C ILE A 856 -11.26 -51.54 -2.16
N ASP A 857 -11.20 -52.43 -3.15
CA ASP A 857 -10.13 -53.44 -3.28
C ASP A 857 -8.74 -52.77 -3.41
N GLU A 858 -8.62 -51.69 -4.17
CA GLU A 858 -7.38 -50.89 -4.26
C GLU A 858 -6.97 -50.30 -2.90
N LEU A 859 -7.93 -49.75 -2.14
CA LEU A 859 -7.68 -49.20 -0.80
C LEU A 859 -7.27 -50.32 0.18
N ILE A 860 -7.91 -51.48 0.12
CA ILE A 860 -7.54 -52.65 0.94
C ILE A 860 -6.11 -53.09 0.60
N ASN A 861 -5.73 -53.13 -0.68
CA ASN A 861 -4.36 -53.43 -1.08
C ASN A 861 -3.36 -52.37 -0.57
N ALA A 862 -3.74 -51.09 -0.55
CA ALA A 862 -2.91 -50.01 -0.03
C ALA A 862 -2.66 -50.12 1.49
N VAL A 863 -3.51 -50.81 2.25
CA VAL A 863 -3.26 -51.13 3.68
C VAL A 863 -2.00 -51.99 3.84
N LYS A 864 -1.69 -52.85 2.86
CA LYS A 864 -0.48 -53.68 2.84
C LYS A 864 0.82 -52.89 2.56
N SER A 865 0.74 -51.59 2.27
CA SER A 865 1.92 -50.74 1.99
C SER A 865 2.91 -50.73 3.15
N ASP A 866 4.22 -50.72 2.86
CA ASP A 866 5.29 -50.56 3.85
C ASP A 866 5.31 -49.17 4.51
N THR A 867 4.69 -48.17 3.85
CA THR A 867 4.63 -46.80 4.36
C THR A 867 3.46 -46.63 5.34
N SER A 868 3.78 -46.44 6.62
CA SER A 868 2.78 -46.33 7.70
C SER A 868 1.76 -45.21 7.50
N ILE A 869 2.14 -44.09 6.86
CA ILE A 869 1.23 -42.98 6.51
C ILE A 869 0.18 -43.41 5.48
N THR A 870 0.58 -44.11 4.41
CA THR A 870 -0.32 -44.61 3.36
C THR A 870 -1.29 -45.63 3.93
N ARG A 871 -0.78 -46.58 4.71
CA ARG A 871 -1.59 -47.58 5.42
C ARG A 871 -2.66 -46.91 6.26
N THR A 872 -2.28 -45.90 7.04
CA THR A 872 -3.21 -45.16 7.91
C THR A 872 -4.26 -44.40 7.09
N ALA A 873 -3.85 -43.71 6.02
CA ALA A 873 -4.77 -42.98 5.16
C ALA A 873 -5.85 -43.90 4.55
N ALA A 874 -5.43 -45.07 4.03
CA ALA A 874 -6.36 -46.07 3.49
C ALA A 874 -7.35 -46.58 4.55
N LEU A 875 -6.86 -46.91 5.75
CA LEU A 875 -7.71 -47.35 6.87
C LEU A 875 -8.73 -46.29 7.28
N LEU A 876 -8.32 -45.02 7.37
CA LEU A 876 -9.22 -43.91 7.73
C LEU A 876 -10.32 -43.64 6.68
N ARG A 877 -10.10 -44.02 5.41
CA ARG A 877 -11.14 -43.95 4.36
C ARG A 877 -12.10 -45.14 4.39
N LEU A 878 -11.59 -46.32 4.75
CA LEU A 878 -12.39 -47.54 4.87
C LEU A 878 -13.20 -47.56 6.18
N LEU A 879 -12.74 -46.89 7.25
CA LEU A 879 -13.35 -46.96 8.57
C LEU A 879 -14.85 -46.61 8.62
N PRO A 880 -15.34 -45.53 7.99
CA PRO A 880 -16.79 -45.26 7.96
C PRO A 880 -17.59 -46.32 7.19
N LEU A 881 -16.96 -46.96 6.19
CA LEU A 881 -17.58 -48.02 5.40
C LEU A 881 -17.70 -49.31 6.21
N VAL A 882 -16.70 -49.61 7.04
CA VAL A 882 -16.75 -50.74 7.99
C VAL A 882 -17.85 -50.54 9.04
N LYS A 883 -18.01 -49.31 9.55
CA LYS A 883 -19.03 -49.00 10.57
C LYS A 883 -20.46 -49.07 10.04
N LYS A 884 -20.66 -48.95 8.73
CA LYS A 884 -21.99 -49.04 8.13
C LYS A 884 -22.35 -50.49 7.86
N ASP A 885 -23.45 -50.93 8.46
CA ASP A 885 -23.98 -52.28 8.30
C ASP A 885 -24.12 -52.65 6.81
N ASP A 886 -23.66 -53.85 6.46
CA ASP A 886 -23.72 -54.44 5.12
C ASP A 886 -23.09 -53.60 3.98
N PHE A 887 -22.28 -52.59 4.29
CA PHE A 887 -21.64 -51.79 3.24
C PHE A 887 -20.48 -52.52 2.57
N LEU A 888 -19.56 -53.13 3.34
CA LEU A 888 -18.49 -53.97 2.78
C LEU A 888 -19.00 -55.41 2.61
N SER A 889 -18.63 -56.06 1.49
CA SER A 889 -18.98 -57.47 1.29
C SER A 889 -18.20 -58.37 2.25
N GLN A 890 -18.70 -59.59 2.48
CA GLN A 890 -17.98 -60.57 3.31
C GLN A 890 -16.56 -60.83 2.79
N GLU A 891 -16.38 -60.93 1.48
CA GLU A 891 -15.06 -61.12 0.85
C GLU A 891 -14.13 -59.92 1.08
N GLU A 892 -14.65 -58.68 0.99
CA GLU A 892 -13.88 -57.46 1.25
C GLU A 892 -13.48 -57.34 2.72
N ASN A 893 -14.37 -57.72 3.64
CA ASN A 893 -14.06 -57.77 5.08
C ASN A 893 -12.95 -58.78 5.38
N GLU A 894 -12.98 -59.97 4.77
CA GLU A 894 -11.92 -60.97 4.90
C GLU A 894 -10.59 -60.49 4.31
N LYS A 895 -10.62 -59.83 3.14
CA LYS A 895 -9.42 -59.23 2.53
C LYS A 895 -8.84 -58.12 3.42
N LEU A 896 -9.69 -57.25 3.98
CA LEU A 896 -9.26 -56.17 4.87
C LEU A 896 -8.66 -56.72 6.17
N ALA A 897 -9.27 -57.75 6.76
CA ALA A 897 -8.72 -58.41 7.95
C ALA A 897 -7.30 -58.96 7.69
N LYS A 898 -7.10 -59.65 6.57
CA LYS A 898 -5.76 -60.13 6.15
C LYS A 898 -4.79 -58.99 5.83
N ALA A 899 -5.27 -57.87 5.30
CA ALA A 899 -4.43 -56.72 5.01
C ALA A 899 -3.98 -55.98 6.29
N VAL A 900 -4.81 -55.95 7.33
CA VAL A 900 -4.49 -55.32 8.63
C VAL A 900 -3.56 -56.22 9.47
N TRP A 901 -3.85 -57.51 9.54
CA TRP A 901 -3.20 -58.47 10.47
C TRP A 901 -2.17 -59.40 9.79
N ASN A 902 -1.75 -59.07 8.57
CA ASN A 902 -0.96 -59.91 7.67
C ASN A 902 -1.69 -61.20 7.22
N ASP A 903 -1.17 -61.85 6.17
CA ASP A 903 -1.81 -63.03 5.57
C ASP A 903 -1.88 -64.24 6.54
N ASN A 904 -1.03 -64.25 7.57
CA ASN A 904 -1.02 -65.25 8.66
C ASN A 904 -1.96 -64.90 9.83
N LEU A 905 -2.60 -63.73 9.83
CA LEU A 905 -3.45 -63.22 10.91
C LEU A 905 -2.71 -63.22 12.25
N ASP A 906 -1.54 -62.56 12.27
CA ASP A 906 -0.69 -62.51 13.45
C ASP A 906 -1.19 -61.46 14.44
N TYR A 907 -1.92 -61.92 15.46
CA TYR A 907 -2.46 -61.10 16.54
C TYR A 907 -1.47 -60.93 17.72
N GLN A 908 -0.17 -61.08 17.51
CA GLN A 908 0.84 -60.90 18.57
C GLN A 908 1.26 -59.45 18.78
N THR A 909 1.20 -58.60 17.74
CA THR A 909 1.61 -57.19 17.82
C THR A 909 0.62 -56.28 17.09
N LEU A 910 0.43 -55.06 17.59
CA LEU A 910 -0.43 -54.09 16.90
C LEU A 910 0.18 -53.69 15.54
N PRO A 911 -0.64 -53.56 14.48
CA PRO A 911 -0.16 -53.13 13.17
C PRO A 911 0.48 -51.74 13.22
N ALA A 912 1.64 -51.58 12.56
CA ALA A 912 2.37 -50.33 12.55
C ALA A 912 1.61 -49.24 11.76
N THR A 913 0.90 -48.37 12.48
CA THR A 913 0.13 -47.26 11.91
C THR A 913 0.60 -45.94 12.53
N SER A 914 0.69 -44.89 11.72
CA SER A 914 1.11 -43.57 12.16
C SER A 914 -0.14 -42.82 12.60
N TYR A 915 -0.23 -42.36 13.84
CA TYR A 915 -1.33 -41.52 14.34
C TYR A 915 -2.73 -42.17 14.36
N LEU A 916 -2.86 -43.50 14.25
CA LEU A 916 -4.13 -44.21 14.47
C LEU A 916 -4.23 -44.69 15.91
N TYR A 917 -5.31 -44.34 16.62
CA TYR A 917 -5.47 -44.79 18.00
C TYR A 917 -5.73 -46.30 18.09
N PRO A 918 -5.15 -47.01 19.08
CA PRO A 918 -5.26 -48.47 19.18
C PRO A 918 -6.70 -49.03 19.23
N HIS A 919 -7.66 -48.26 19.75
CA HIS A 919 -9.06 -48.70 19.82
C HIS A 919 -9.70 -48.91 18.44
N VAL A 920 -9.19 -48.27 17.39
CA VAL A 920 -9.73 -48.40 16.03
C VAL A 920 -9.59 -49.85 15.51
N PHE A 921 -8.58 -50.59 15.96
CA PHE A 921 -8.41 -52.00 15.60
C PHE A 921 -9.52 -52.92 16.14
N LEU A 922 -10.33 -52.45 17.10
CA LEU A 922 -11.53 -53.16 17.58
C LEU A 922 -12.74 -52.93 16.67
N ILE A 923 -12.70 -51.89 15.83
CA ILE A 923 -13.77 -51.57 14.87
C ILE A 923 -13.48 -52.21 13.51
N LEU A 924 -12.19 -52.37 13.16
CA LEU A 924 -11.77 -52.97 11.90
C LEU A 924 -12.08 -54.49 11.86
N PRO A 925 -12.33 -55.07 10.67
CA PRO A 925 -12.64 -56.49 10.55
C PRO A 925 -11.51 -57.39 11.07
N THR A 926 -11.89 -58.44 11.81
CA THR A 926 -10.99 -59.47 12.36
C THR A 926 -11.68 -60.84 12.33
N LEU A 927 -10.89 -61.92 12.33
CA LEU A 927 -11.41 -63.30 12.44
C LEU A 927 -11.38 -63.82 13.88
N ASP A 928 -10.70 -63.13 14.79
CA ASP A 928 -10.65 -63.43 16.22
C ASP A 928 -10.78 -62.14 17.05
N GLU A 929 -12.01 -61.76 17.35
CA GLU A 929 -12.31 -60.55 18.13
C GLU A 929 -11.76 -60.63 19.57
N GLU A 930 -11.78 -61.81 20.19
CA GLU A 930 -11.30 -61.97 21.57
C GLU A 930 -9.80 -61.72 21.67
N GLN A 931 -9.01 -62.25 20.73
CA GLN A 931 -7.58 -62.08 20.70
C GLN A 931 -7.17 -60.62 20.41
N VAL A 932 -7.84 -59.96 19.46
CA VAL A 932 -7.62 -58.53 19.19
C VAL A 932 -8.00 -57.68 20.40
N ARG A 933 -9.13 -57.98 21.05
CA ARG A 933 -9.57 -57.28 22.27
C ARG A 933 -8.58 -57.47 23.41
N ALA A 934 -7.99 -58.65 23.56
CA ALA A 934 -6.93 -58.91 24.54
C ALA A 934 -5.66 -58.12 24.20
N LEU A 935 -5.24 -58.09 22.93
CA LEU A 935 -4.05 -57.37 22.46
C LEU A 935 -4.17 -55.85 22.67
N VAL A 936 -5.29 -55.24 22.25
CA VAL A 936 -5.53 -53.80 22.44
C VAL A 936 -5.59 -53.46 23.93
N ARG A 937 -6.23 -54.31 24.75
CA ARG A 937 -6.26 -54.14 26.20
C ARG A 937 -4.86 -54.23 26.81
N HIS A 938 -4.03 -55.18 26.37
CA HIS A 938 -2.65 -55.32 26.83
C HIS A 938 -1.84 -54.07 26.48
N HIS A 939 -1.91 -53.60 25.23
CA HIS A 939 -1.19 -52.41 24.79
C HIS A 939 -1.61 -51.14 25.54
N LEU A 940 -2.92 -50.92 25.70
CA LEU A 940 -3.42 -49.72 26.37
C LEU A 940 -3.23 -49.77 27.88
N TYR A 941 -3.34 -50.93 28.54
CA TYR A 941 -3.47 -50.98 30.01
C TYR A 941 -2.40 -51.80 30.75
N GLU A 942 -1.53 -52.53 30.04
CA GLU A 942 -0.47 -53.36 30.62
C GLU A 942 0.94 -52.91 30.24
N HIS A 943 1.10 -51.65 29.84
CA HIS A 943 2.42 -51.05 29.61
C HIS A 943 3.17 -50.79 30.93
N GLY A 944 4.50 -50.71 30.88
CA GLY A 944 5.33 -50.41 32.04
C GLY A 944 5.42 -48.91 32.37
N LYS A 945 6.29 -48.57 33.33
CA LYS A 945 6.46 -47.20 33.84
C LYS A 945 7.19 -46.29 32.85
N GLU A 946 7.98 -46.87 31.96
CA GLU A 946 8.77 -46.22 30.91
C GLU A 946 7.93 -45.22 30.10
N ILE A 947 6.71 -45.58 29.66
CA ILE A 947 5.85 -44.66 28.88
C ILE A 947 5.61 -43.31 29.58
N LEU A 948 5.56 -43.28 30.92
CA LEU A 948 5.37 -42.05 31.69
C LEU A 948 6.69 -41.43 32.20
N MET A 949 7.75 -42.24 32.30
CA MET A 949 9.05 -41.79 32.82
C MET A 949 9.90 -41.19 31.70
N ASP A 950 9.84 -41.76 30.49
CA ASP A 950 10.56 -41.32 29.29
C ASP A 950 10.12 -39.89 28.89
N THR A 951 8.88 -39.50 29.19
CA THR A 951 8.41 -38.11 28.96
C THR A 951 9.07 -37.07 29.87
N ARG A 952 9.88 -37.51 30.86
CA ARG A 952 10.63 -36.65 31.78
C ARG A 952 12.12 -36.60 31.46
N GLU A 953 12.58 -37.32 30.44
CA GLU A 953 13.96 -37.26 29.98
C GLU A 953 14.19 -36.02 29.09
N LYS A 954 15.43 -35.52 29.00
CA LYS A 954 15.78 -34.38 28.13
C LYS A 954 15.41 -34.69 26.68
N LEU A 955 14.48 -33.93 26.12
CA LEU A 955 13.96 -34.13 24.76
C LEU A 955 15.03 -33.73 23.75
N ARG A 956 15.48 -34.67 22.91
CA ARG A 956 16.59 -34.45 21.95
C ARG A 956 16.13 -34.14 20.53
N THR A 957 14.86 -34.35 20.21
CA THR A 957 14.28 -34.23 18.86
C THR A 957 12.85 -33.69 18.93
N PHE A 958 12.48 -32.81 17.99
CA PHE A 958 11.13 -32.27 17.88
C PHE A 958 10.43 -32.72 16.58
N PRO A 959 9.19 -33.23 16.64
CA PRO A 959 8.42 -33.57 17.86
C PRO A 959 9.06 -34.74 18.64
N SER A 960 8.85 -34.80 19.97
CA SER A 960 9.36 -35.90 20.80
C SER A 960 8.56 -37.18 20.55
N GLU A 961 9.27 -38.25 20.21
CA GLU A 961 8.70 -39.58 20.00
C GLU A 961 8.15 -40.18 21.31
N GLU A 962 8.79 -39.88 22.44
CA GLU A 962 8.40 -40.32 23.78
C GLU A 962 7.07 -39.69 24.21
N ILE A 963 6.93 -38.37 24.06
CA ILE A 963 5.68 -37.66 24.35
C ILE A 963 4.58 -38.09 23.37
N HIS A 964 4.91 -38.27 22.09
CA HIS A 964 3.96 -38.76 21.11
C HIS A 964 3.43 -40.16 21.48
N ARG A 965 4.32 -41.07 21.88
CA ARG A 965 3.93 -42.41 22.35
C ARG A 965 2.99 -42.35 23.56
N ALA A 966 3.33 -41.54 24.55
CA ALA A 966 2.49 -41.37 25.74
C ALA A 966 1.11 -40.78 25.41
N THR A 967 1.08 -39.77 24.53
CA THR A 967 -0.14 -39.15 23.99
C THR A 967 -1.04 -40.20 23.32
N MET A 968 -0.48 -41.01 22.42
CA MET A 968 -1.22 -42.06 21.70
C MET A 968 -1.82 -43.11 22.64
N VAL A 969 -1.12 -43.46 23.71
CA VAL A 969 -1.59 -44.42 24.71
C VAL A 969 -2.69 -43.81 25.58
N TYR A 970 -2.48 -42.65 26.20
CA TYR A 970 -3.44 -42.07 27.14
C TYR A 970 -4.70 -41.55 26.46
N SER A 971 -4.56 -40.86 25.33
CA SER A 971 -5.71 -40.49 24.49
C SER A 971 -6.42 -41.75 23.96
N GLY A 972 -5.64 -42.78 23.58
CA GLY A 972 -6.14 -44.09 23.20
C GLY A 972 -7.00 -44.76 24.28
N MET A 973 -6.60 -44.69 25.56
CA MET A 973 -7.38 -45.19 26.69
C MET A 973 -8.74 -44.47 26.79
N ALA A 974 -8.73 -43.14 26.75
CA ALA A 974 -9.94 -42.33 26.85
C ALA A 974 -10.92 -42.67 25.72
N HIS A 975 -10.46 -42.68 24.47
CA HIS A 975 -11.27 -43.00 23.30
C HIS A 975 -11.78 -44.45 23.30
N ALA A 976 -10.97 -45.42 23.74
CA ALA A 976 -11.37 -46.82 23.84
C ALA A 976 -12.53 -47.02 24.83
N ALA A 977 -12.52 -46.28 25.94
CA ALA A 977 -13.53 -46.35 26.98
C ALA A 977 -14.80 -45.56 26.64
N SER A 978 -14.66 -44.40 25.99
CA SER A 978 -15.78 -43.50 25.69
C SER A 978 -16.54 -43.83 24.41
N ASN A 979 -15.96 -44.61 23.49
CA ASN A 979 -16.59 -45.00 22.24
C ASN A 979 -17.66 -46.09 22.46
N GLU A 980 -18.86 -45.87 21.91
CA GLU A 980 -20.03 -46.74 22.10
C GLU A 980 -19.84 -48.17 21.57
N ILE A 981 -19.03 -48.35 20.53
CA ILE A 981 -18.76 -49.65 19.89
C ILE A 981 -17.72 -50.42 20.69
N THR A 982 -16.62 -49.76 21.09
CA THR A 982 -15.48 -50.45 21.71
C THR A 982 -15.67 -50.71 23.19
N GLN A 983 -16.16 -49.71 23.95
CA GLN A 983 -16.38 -49.72 25.40
C GLN A 983 -15.31 -50.53 26.18
N LEU A 984 -14.04 -50.32 25.86
CA LEU A 984 -12.94 -51.13 26.37
C LEU A 984 -12.36 -50.48 27.62
N PHE A 985 -12.84 -50.88 28.78
CA PHE A 985 -12.32 -50.45 30.08
C PHE A 985 -11.14 -51.33 30.55
N PRO A 986 -10.21 -50.76 31.36
CA PRO A 986 -9.24 -51.56 32.09
C PRO A 986 -9.94 -52.43 33.15
N THR A 987 -9.30 -53.54 33.53
CA THR A 987 -9.72 -54.30 34.71
C THR A 987 -9.50 -53.47 35.98
N SER A 988 -10.23 -53.74 37.06
CA SER A 988 -10.06 -53.04 38.35
C SER A 988 -8.60 -53.07 38.87
N LYS A 989 -7.87 -54.16 38.61
CA LYS A 989 -6.44 -54.27 38.96
C LYS A 989 -5.56 -53.36 38.10
N GLN A 990 -5.75 -53.36 36.78
CA GLN A 990 -5.04 -52.46 35.85
C GLN A 990 -5.34 -50.99 36.15
N ALA A 991 -6.62 -50.65 36.36
CA ALA A 991 -7.06 -49.30 36.72
C ALA A 991 -6.39 -48.80 38.00
N THR A 992 -6.26 -49.66 39.02
CA THR A 992 -5.56 -49.33 40.27
C THR A 992 -4.07 -49.00 40.01
N ILE A 993 -3.38 -49.84 39.23
CA ILE A 993 -1.95 -49.64 38.91
C ILE A 993 -1.74 -48.37 38.08
N LEU A 994 -2.58 -48.12 37.08
CA LEU A 994 -2.49 -46.96 36.20
C LEU A 994 -2.84 -45.67 36.94
N PHE A 995 -3.86 -45.67 37.81
CA PHE A 995 -4.18 -44.52 38.65
C PHE A 995 -2.98 -44.12 39.50
N ASP A 996 -2.44 -45.07 40.29
CA ASP A 996 -1.32 -44.81 41.19
C ASP A 996 -0.07 -44.35 40.42
N ARG A 997 0.09 -44.78 39.15
CA ARG A 997 1.18 -44.36 38.26
C ARG A 997 0.99 -42.93 37.73
N LEU A 998 -0.18 -42.62 37.17
CA LEU A 998 -0.47 -41.30 36.59
C LEU A 998 -0.50 -40.20 37.64
N MET A 999 -0.93 -40.50 38.88
CA MET A 999 -0.88 -39.55 39.99
C MET A 999 0.54 -39.09 40.33
N GLY A 1000 1.56 -39.87 39.96
CA GLY A 1000 2.97 -39.53 40.18
C GLY A 1000 3.57 -38.61 39.12
N TRP A 1001 2.80 -38.19 38.10
CA TRP A 1001 3.26 -37.25 37.06
C TRP A 1001 3.11 -35.80 37.49
N ARG A 1002 4.18 -35.01 37.31
CA ARG A 1002 4.26 -33.57 37.50
C ARG A 1002 5.19 -33.01 36.43
N ASP A 1003 4.90 -31.80 35.97
CA ASP A 1003 5.72 -31.10 34.98
C ASP A 1003 7.11 -30.75 35.57
N GLN A 1004 8.15 -30.75 34.74
CA GLN A 1004 9.47 -30.22 35.14
C GLN A 1004 9.54 -28.76 34.70
N GLU A 1005 10.01 -27.85 35.57
CA GLU A 1005 10.21 -26.45 35.17
C GLU A 1005 11.22 -26.38 34.01
N PRO A 1006 10.87 -25.78 32.85
CA PRO A 1006 11.81 -25.65 31.75
C PRO A 1006 12.93 -24.66 32.10
N GLU A 1007 14.18 -25.00 31.79
CA GLU A 1007 15.30 -24.04 31.82
C GLU A 1007 15.09 -22.97 30.73
N ALA A 1008 15.52 -21.73 30.98
CA ALA A 1008 15.10 -20.51 30.29
C ALA A 1008 15.34 -20.45 28.75
N ASP A 1009 16.04 -21.40 28.14
CA ASP A 1009 16.50 -21.32 26.74
C ASP A 1009 15.61 -22.04 25.69
N ASP A 1010 14.62 -22.88 26.07
CA ASP A 1010 13.77 -23.63 25.10
C ASP A 1010 12.24 -23.40 25.26
N PHE A 1011 11.89 -22.17 25.65
CA PHE A 1011 10.65 -21.79 26.32
C PHE A 1011 9.32 -22.06 25.57
N PHE A 1012 9.24 -22.04 24.24
CA PHE A 1012 7.93 -22.02 23.55
C PHE A 1012 7.43 -23.38 23.03
N GLN A 1013 8.33 -24.33 22.75
CA GLN A 1013 7.96 -25.60 22.10
C GLN A 1013 7.71 -26.72 23.12
N GLU A 1014 8.52 -26.81 24.18
CA GLU A 1014 8.35 -27.79 25.26
C GLU A 1014 7.03 -27.58 26.02
N ILE A 1015 6.66 -26.31 26.26
CA ILE A 1015 5.40 -25.94 26.94
C ILE A 1015 4.17 -26.46 26.18
N ARG A 1016 4.16 -26.49 24.84
CA ARG A 1016 2.99 -26.99 24.07
C ARG A 1016 2.85 -28.51 24.16
N SER A 1017 3.96 -29.25 24.14
CA SER A 1017 3.94 -30.72 24.26
C SER A 1017 3.57 -31.19 25.66
N ALA A 1018 4.07 -30.51 26.71
CA ALA A 1018 3.71 -30.80 28.09
C ALA A 1018 2.22 -30.53 28.38
N ASN A 1019 1.69 -29.40 27.87
CA ASN A 1019 0.26 -29.07 27.98
C ASN A 1019 -0.64 -30.12 27.30
N LYS A 1020 -0.25 -30.63 26.13
CA LYS A 1020 -1.04 -31.67 25.46
C LYS A 1020 -1.05 -32.99 26.25
N LEU A 1021 0.09 -33.37 26.82
CA LEU A 1021 0.19 -34.62 27.57
C LEU A 1021 -0.68 -34.61 28.85
N ILE A 1022 -0.75 -33.50 29.58
CA ILE A 1022 -1.65 -33.40 30.75
C ILE A 1022 -3.12 -33.49 30.34
N ASP A 1023 -3.48 -32.97 29.17
CA ASP A 1023 -4.84 -33.11 28.63
C ASP A 1023 -5.19 -34.58 28.39
N ASP A 1024 -4.28 -35.33 27.76
CA ASP A 1024 -4.45 -36.76 27.50
C ASP A 1024 -4.48 -37.61 28.79
N ILE A 1025 -3.62 -37.28 29.76
CA ILE A 1025 -3.62 -37.92 31.10
C ILE A 1025 -4.96 -37.66 31.80
N GLY A 1026 -5.42 -36.41 31.81
CA GLY A 1026 -6.68 -36.03 32.44
C GLY A 1026 -7.88 -36.74 31.80
N ASN A 1027 -7.91 -36.83 30.47
CA ASN A 1027 -8.93 -37.58 29.74
C ASN A 1027 -8.88 -39.08 30.05
N ALA A 1028 -7.70 -39.71 30.10
CA ALA A 1028 -7.55 -41.11 30.47
C ALA A 1028 -8.08 -41.40 31.88
N LEU A 1029 -7.79 -40.50 32.83
CA LEU A 1029 -8.28 -40.57 34.20
C LEU A 1029 -9.81 -40.47 34.25
N SER A 1030 -10.37 -39.45 33.59
CA SER A 1030 -11.81 -39.14 33.59
C SER A 1030 -12.68 -40.18 32.89
N TYR A 1031 -12.23 -40.71 31.75
CA TYR A 1031 -13.08 -41.56 30.91
C TYR A 1031 -12.77 -43.06 31.00
N ALA A 1032 -11.55 -43.47 31.35
CA ALA A 1032 -11.16 -44.89 31.33
C ALA A 1032 -10.79 -45.44 32.72
N ILE A 1033 -9.93 -44.75 33.47
CA ILE A 1033 -9.26 -45.31 34.65
C ILE A 1033 -10.12 -45.20 35.90
N VAL A 1034 -10.52 -43.98 36.29
CA VAL A 1034 -11.32 -43.76 37.51
C VAL A 1034 -12.69 -44.46 37.44
N PRO A 1035 -13.41 -44.46 36.29
CA PRO A 1035 -14.66 -45.22 36.16
C PRO A 1035 -14.49 -46.72 36.46
N ALA A 1036 -13.36 -47.31 36.07
CA ALA A 1036 -13.05 -48.73 36.20
C ALA A 1036 -12.51 -49.16 37.58
N LEU A 1037 -12.29 -48.21 38.50
CA LEU A 1037 -11.89 -48.54 39.88
C LEU A 1037 -13.03 -49.26 40.62
N SER A 1038 -12.72 -50.38 41.28
CA SER A 1038 -13.70 -51.03 42.18
C SER A 1038 -14.14 -50.10 43.31
N LYS A 1039 -15.37 -50.26 43.82
CA LYS A 1039 -15.92 -49.45 44.93
C LYS A 1039 -14.97 -49.36 46.14
N LYS A 1040 -14.33 -50.48 46.52
CA LYS A 1040 -13.34 -50.53 47.63
C LYS A 1040 -12.08 -49.68 47.40
N LYS A 1041 -11.78 -49.33 46.15
CA LYS A 1041 -10.56 -48.61 45.75
C LYS A 1041 -10.81 -47.12 45.53
N LYS A 1042 -12.07 -46.67 45.48
CA LYS A 1042 -12.50 -45.26 45.44
C LYS A 1042 -12.47 -44.66 46.85
N THR A 1043 -11.28 -44.50 47.42
CA THR A 1043 -11.09 -44.02 48.80
C THR A 1043 -10.87 -42.51 48.87
N VAL A 1044 -11.12 -41.91 50.04
CA VAL A 1044 -10.83 -40.49 50.33
C VAL A 1044 -9.38 -40.14 49.98
N LYS A 1045 -8.41 -41.00 50.32
CA LYS A 1045 -6.99 -40.80 49.99
C LYS A 1045 -6.72 -40.65 48.49
N ARG A 1046 -7.43 -41.40 47.63
CA ARG A 1046 -7.26 -41.28 46.17
C ARG A 1046 -7.95 -40.05 45.60
N PHE A 1047 -9.08 -39.65 46.19
CA PHE A 1047 -9.69 -38.37 45.89
C PHE A 1047 -8.72 -37.21 46.21
N GLU A 1048 -8.07 -37.22 47.37
CA GLU A 1048 -7.06 -36.22 47.75
C GLU A 1048 -5.87 -36.19 46.77
N GLN A 1049 -5.39 -37.34 46.30
CA GLN A 1049 -4.33 -37.39 45.28
C GLN A 1049 -4.73 -36.75 43.96
N LEU A 1050 -5.98 -36.97 43.53
CA LEU A 1050 -6.52 -36.37 42.31
C LEU A 1050 -6.72 -34.86 42.48
N GLN A 1051 -7.13 -34.43 43.67
CA GLN A 1051 -7.25 -33.02 44.02
C GLN A 1051 -5.89 -32.32 44.01
N LEU A 1052 -4.85 -32.95 44.56
CA LEU A 1052 -3.47 -32.43 44.51
C LEU A 1052 -2.98 -32.27 43.07
N LEU A 1053 -3.26 -33.25 42.19
CA LEU A 1053 -2.92 -33.12 40.77
C LEU A 1053 -3.60 -31.89 40.12
N TYR A 1054 -4.89 -31.68 40.40
CA TYR A 1054 -5.66 -30.54 39.89
C TYR A 1054 -5.18 -29.19 40.44
N GLU A 1055 -4.69 -29.16 41.68
CA GLU A 1055 -4.20 -27.94 42.34
C GLU A 1055 -2.75 -27.59 41.98
N GLU A 1056 -1.88 -28.60 41.81
CA GLU A 1056 -0.44 -28.41 41.55
C GLU A 1056 -0.08 -28.26 40.07
N VAL A 1057 -0.90 -28.78 39.15
CA VAL A 1057 -0.61 -28.76 37.71
C VAL A 1057 -1.52 -27.75 37.01
N GLU A 1058 -0.90 -26.71 36.42
CA GLU A 1058 -1.62 -25.70 35.64
C GLU A 1058 -2.38 -26.37 34.47
N LYS A 1059 -3.61 -25.94 34.19
CA LYS A 1059 -4.47 -26.43 33.09
C LYS A 1059 -4.93 -27.91 33.17
N ALA A 1060 -4.80 -28.58 34.32
CA ALA A 1060 -5.33 -29.94 34.53
C ALA A 1060 -6.89 -30.04 34.60
N PHE A 1061 -7.63 -29.20 33.86
CA PHE A 1061 -9.10 -29.14 33.91
C PHE A 1061 -9.78 -30.40 33.34
N HIS A 1062 -9.09 -31.18 32.50
CA HIS A 1062 -9.53 -32.47 31.96
C HIS A 1062 -9.85 -33.52 33.04
N VAL A 1063 -9.32 -33.33 34.26
CA VAL A 1063 -9.53 -34.23 35.41
C VAL A 1063 -10.89 -34.01 36.09
N ILE A 1064 -11.56 -32.88 35.85
CA ILE A 1064 -12.78 -32.50 36.60
C ILE A 1064 -13.87 -33.59 36.57
N PRO A 1065 -14.18 -34.23 35.42
CA PRO A 1065 -15.18 -35.30 35.38
C PRO A 1065 -14.82 -36.53 36.23
N ALA A 1066 -13.54 -36.80 36.48
CA ALA A 1066 -13.09 -37.92 37.31
C ALA A 1066 -13.53 -37.79 38.78
N PHE A 1067 -13.65 -36.56 39.31
CA PHE A 1067 -14.01 -36.32 40.72
C PHE A 1067 -15.36 -36.91 41.11
N VAL A 1068 -16.31 -36.90 40.17
CA VAL A 1068 -17.68 -37.37 40.36
C VAL A 1068 -17.74 -38.84 40.79
N PHE A 1069 -16.80 -39.67 40.33
CA PHE A 1069 -16.79 -41.08 40.66
C PHE A 1069 -16.43 -41.38 42.12
N PHE A 1070 -15.99 -40.38 42.90
CA PHE A 1070 -15.66 -40.50 44.32
C PHE A 1070 -16.79 -40.02 45.26
N VAL A 1071 -17.90 -39.52 44.73
CA VAL A 1071 -19.01 -38.95 45.53
C VAL A 1071 -19.61 -39.95 46.51
N GLU A 1072 -19.66 -41.26 46.17
CA GLU A 1072 -20.14 -42.32 47.08
C GLU A 1072 -19.17 -42.65 48.24
N ALA A 1073 -17.97 -42.05 48.30
CA ALA A 1073 -16.97 -42.39 49.32
C ALA A 1073 -17.39 -41.93 50.73
N ASN A 1074 -17.85 -40.68 50.86
CA ASN A 1074 -18.51 -40.09 52.03
C ASN A 1074 -19.09 -38.69 51.67
N ASP A 1075 -19.90 -38.13 52.57
CA ASP A 1075 -20.53 -36.81 52.38
C ASP A 1075 -19.51 -35.66 52.31
N ASP A 1076 -18.37 -35.75 53.00
CA ASP A 1076 -17.32 -34.72 52.95
C ASP A 1076 -16.69 -34.62 51.54
N VAL A 1077 -16.45 -35.77 50.90
CA VAL A 1077 -15.95 -35.83 49.52
C VAL A 1077 -17.02 -35.33 48.56
N ALA A 1078 -18.29 -35.71 48.73
CA ALA A 1078 -19.39 -35.19 47.91
C ALA A 1078 -19.47 -33.65 47.95
N ASN A 1079 -19.35 -33.05 49.14
CA ASN A 1079 -19.28 -31.60 49.33
C ASN A 1079 -18.04 -30.98 48.67
N ALA A 1080 -16.89 -31.64 48.74
CA ALA A 1080 -15.66 -31.17 48.10
C ALA A 1080 -15.78 -31.19 46.56
N VAL A 1081 -16.33 -32.27 45.99
CA VAL A 1081 -16.62 -32.38 44.54
C VAL A 1081 -17.57 -31.27 44.10
N GLU A 1082 -18.67 -31.03 44.84
CA GLU A 1082 -19.60 -29.94 44.58
C GLU A 1082 -18.88 -28.59 44.54
N LYS A 1083 -18.00 -28.33 45.53
CA LYS A 1083 -17.23 -27.08 45.61
C LYS A 1083 -16.24 -26.91 44.46
N ILE A 1084 -15.56 -27.99 44.05
CA ILE A 1084 -14.61 -27.98 42.91
C ILE A 1084 -15.35 -27.63 41.61
N ILE A 1085 -16.43 -28.35 41.30
CA ILE A 1085 -17.22 -28.11 40.08
C ILE A 1085 -17.83 -26.70 40.13
N ARG A 1086 -18.37 -26.27 41.26
CA ARG A 1086 -18.92 -24.92 41.43
C ARG A 1086 -17.89 -23.81 41.19
N LYS A 1087 -16.65 -23.98 41.68
CA LYS A 1087 -15.55 -23.04 41.44
C LYS A 1087 -15.15 -23.04 39.96
N ALA A 1088 -15.09 -24.22 39.34
CA ALA A 1088 -14.74 -24.39 37.94
C ALA A 1088 -15.78 -23.75 36.99
N LEU A 1089 -17.08 -23.87 37.28
CA LEU A 1089 -18.15 -23.18 36.54
C LEU A 1089 -18.02 -21.64 36.56
N GLN A 1090 -17.40 -21.08 37.60
CA GLN A 1090 -17.19 -19.64 37.75
C GLN A 1090 -15.86 -19.16 37.17
N SER A 1091 -15.03 -20.06 36.62
CA SER A 1091 -13.75 -19.74 35.98
C SER A 1091 -13.91 -18.85 34.76
N ASN A 1092 -12.97 -17.94 34.51
CA ASN A 1092 -12.90 -17.12 33.28
C ASN A 1092 -12.30 -17.87 32.08
N HIS A 1093 -11.92 -19.14 32.26
CA HIS A 1093 -11.41 -19.98 31.18
C HIS A 1093 -12.50 -20.90 30.64
N ALA A 1094 -12.82 -20.76 29.35
CA ALA A 1094 -13.87 -21.53 28.69
C ALA A 1094 -13.70 -23.05 28.86
N ASN A 1095 -12.49 -23.58 28.70
CA ASN A 1095 -12.23 -25.01 28.86
C ASN A 1095 -12.54 -25.52 30.27
N THR A 1096 -12.18 -24.76 31.32
CA THR A 1096 -12.49 -25.14 32.70
C THR A 1096 -14.00 -25.22 32.93
N VAL A 1097 -14.76 -24.28 32.36
CA VAL A 1097 -16.23 -24.29 32.41
C VAL A 1097 -16.79 -25.49 31.64
N SER A 1098 -16.26 -25.78 30.45
CA SER A 1098 -16.68 -26.93 29.64
C SER A 1098 -16.50 -28.26 30.36
N TYR A 1099 -15.33 -28.51 30.98
CA TYR A 1099 -15.09 -29.74 31.72
C TYR A 1099 -15.86 -29.81 33.06
N ALA A 1100 -16.18 -28.67 33.67
CA ALA A 1100 -17.12 -28.63 34.80
C ALA A 1100 -18.54 -29.02 34.38
N ALA A 1101 -19.00 -28.53 33.22
CA ALA A 1101 -20.28 -28.92 32.63
C ALA A 1101 -20.32 -30.43 32.33
N LEU A 1102 -19.27 -30.97 31.71
CA LEU A 1102 -19.13 -32.41 31.47
C LEU A 1102 -19.11 -33.21 32.78
N GLY A 1103 -18.51 -32.68 33.85
CA GLY A 1103 -18.58 -33.27 35.18
C GLY A 1103 -20.02 -33.35 35.71
N ILE A 1104 -20.82 -32.30 35.55
CA ILE A 1104 -22.25 -32.31 35.93
C ILE A 1104 -23.00 -33.37 35.11
N GLN A 1105 -22.79 -33.41 33.79
CA GLN A 1105 -23.39 -34.44 32.94
C GLN A 1105 -23.03 -35.84 33.43
N LYS A 1106 -21.75 -36.08 33.75
CA LYS A 1106 -21.31 -37.40 34.20
C LYS A 1106 -21.89 -37.77 35.57
N TRP A 1107 -22.07 -36.80 36.45
CA TRP A 1107 -22.75 -37.02 37.74
C TRP A 1107 -24.22 -37.37 37.54
N ALA A 1108 -24.89 -36.69 36.62
CA ALA A 1108 -26.28 -36.99 36.27
C ALA A 1108 -26.45 -38.39 35.67
N GLU A 1109 -25.50 -38.85 34.83
CA GLU A 1109 -25.49 -40.22 34.29
C GLU A 1109 -25.31 -41.30 35.37
N LEU A 1110 -24.56 -41.01 36.43
CA LEU A 1110 -24.31 -41.96 37.53
C LEU A 1110 -25.45 -42.00 38.56
N SER A 1111 -26.31 -40.98 38.58
CA SER A 1111 -27.33 -40.77 39.61
C SER A 1111 -28.74 -41.21 39.17
N GLU A 1112 -28.87 -42.00 38.09
CA GLU A 1112 -30.16 -42.45 37.55
C GLU A 1112 -31.01 -43.28 38.56
N GLU A 1113 -30.42 -43.74 39.67
CA GLU A 1113 -31.09 -44.54 40.71
C GLU A 1113 -31.18 -43.88 42.11
N VAL A 1114 -30.51 -42.73 42.37
CA VAL A 1114 -30.42 -42.11 43.71
C VAL A 1114 -30.45 -40.57 43.62
N GLU A 1115 -31.34 -39.92 44.36
CA GLU A 1115 -31.40 -38.45 44.44
C GLU A 1115 -30.21 -37.88 45.25
N PHE A 1116 -29.38 -37.05 44.60
CA PHE A 1116 -28.30 -36.31 45.24
C PHE A 1116 -28.63 -34.80 45.30
N PRO A 1117 -28.90 -34.23 46.50
CA PRO A 1117 -29.17 -32.80 46.65
C PRO A 1117 -28.03 -31.89 46.16
N HIS A 1118 -26.79 -32.38 46.19
CA HIS A 1118 -25.60 -31.67 45.69
C HIS A 1118 -25.66 -31.46 44.16
N LEU A 1119 -26.13 -32.46 43.43
CA LEU A 1119 -26.24 -32.41 41.97
C LEU A 1119 -27.34 -31.42 41.55
N GLU A 1120 -28.49 -31.43 42.22
CA GLU A 1120 -29.58 -30.48 41.94
C GLU A 1120 -29.11 -29.02 42.08
N ARG A 1121 -28.34 -28.70 43.13
CA ARG A 1121 -27.75 -27.36 43.32
C ARG A 1121 -26.80 -26.97 42.18
N LEU A 1122 -25.99 -27.92 41.68
CA LEU A 1122 -25.10 -27.68 40.54
C LEU A 1122 -25.88 -27.48 39.24
N ILE A 1123 -26.94 -28.26 39.01
CA ILE A 1123 -27.83 -28.10 37.86
C ILE A 1123 -28.50 -26.72 37.92
N SER A 1124 -29.09 -26.31 39.05
CA SER A 1124 -29.67 -24.97 39.19
C SER A 1124 -28.62 -23.88 38.96
N ARG A 1125 -27.38 -24.07 39.42
CA ARG A 1125 -26.30 -23.11 39.17
C ARG A 1125 -25.90 -23.05 37.69
N LEU A 1126 -25.86 -24.17 36.99
CA LEU A 1126 -25.63 -24.23 35.54
C LEU A 1126 -26.71 -23.45 34.79
N ILE A 1127 -27.98 -23.64 35.14
CA ILE A 1127 -29.11 -22.90 34.55
C ILE A 1127 -29.00 -21.39 34.83
N ILE A 1128 -28.66 -20.98 36.05
CA ILE A 1128 -28.44 -19.56 36.40
C ILE A 1128 -27.30 -18.94 35.57
N ILE A 1129 -26.23 -19.69 35.30
CA ILE A 1129 -25.12 -19.19 34.46
C ILE A 1129 -25.59 -19.02 33.01
N ILE A 1130 -26.39 -19.96 32.49
CA ILE A 1130 -27.01 -19.82 31.16
C ILE A 1130 -27.92 -18.59 31.14
N GLU A 1131 -28.81 -18.43 32.12
CA GLU A 1131 -29.72 -17.30 32.28
C GLU A 1131 -28.99 -15.95 32.32
N SER A 1132 -27.81 -15.89 32.95
CA SER A 1132 -27.01 -14.67 33.03
C SER A 1132 -26.41 -14.20 31.69
N GLY A 1133 -26.44 -15.02 30.63
CA GLY A 1133 -25.90 -14.70 29.32
C GLY A 1133 -24.36 -14.67 29.26
N ARG A 1134 -23.67 -15.20 30.27
CA ARG A 1134 -22.20 -15.26 30.30
C ARG A 1134 -21.67 -16.13 29.15
N THR A 1135 -20.87 -15.55 28.26
CA THR A 1135 -20.36 -16.22 27.04
C THR A 1135 -19.27 -17.28 27.31
N THR A 1136 -18.50 -17.14 28.39
CA THR A 1136 -17.40 -18.05 28.74
C THR A 1136 -17.88 -19.49 28.94
N GLY A 1137 -17.56 -20.39 27.99
CA GLY A 1137 -17.95 -21.80 28.05
C GLY A 1137 -19.43 -22.07 27.83
N LEU A 1138 -20.20 -21.08 27.35
CA LEU A 1138 -21.66 -21.18 27.24
C LEU A 1138 -22.14 -22.29 26.32
N ALA A 1139 -21.46 -22.53 25.20
CA ALA A 1139 -21.81 -23.61 24.27
C ALA A 1139 -21.83 -24.99 24.98
N ALA A 1140 -20.82 -25.28 25.80
CA ALA A 1140 -20.77 -26.54 26.55
C ALA A 1140 -21.85 -26.63 27.64
N LEU A 1141 -22.19 -25.52 28.28
CA LEU A 1141 -23.29 -25.47 29.26
C LEU A 1141 -24.64 -25.76 28.59
N LEU A 1142 -24.87 -25.20 27.39
CA LEU A 1142 -26.05 -25.43 26.58
C LEU A 1142 -26.14 -26.88 26.10
N ASP A 1143 -25.03 -27.48 25.66
CA ASP A 1143 -24.97 -28.89 25.25
C ASP A 1143 -25.30 -29.83 26.42
N VAL A 1144 -24.77 -29.55 27.61
CA VAL A 1144 -25.08 -30.32 28.82
C VAL A 1144 -26.55 -30.13 29.22
N ALA A 1145 -27.08 -28.91 29.16
CA ALA A 1145 -28.51 -28.67 29.39
C ALA A 1145 -29.38 -29.47 28.40
N ASN A 1146 -29.00 -29.53 27.12
CA ASN A 1146 -29.68 -30.33 26.10
C ASN A 1146 -29.72 -31.82 26.47
N ASN A 1147 -28.59 -32.39 26.91
CA ASN A 1147 -28.54 -33.78 27.36
C ASN A 1147 -29.42 -34.04 28.60
N LEU A 1148 -29.43 -33.11 29.57
CA LEU A 1148 -30.28 -33.21 30.76
C LEU A 1148 -31.78 -33.12 30.41
N VAL A 1149 -32.17 -32.30 29.41
CA VAL A 1149 -33.54 -32.25 28.89
C VAL A 1149 -33.92 -33.56 28.19
N LYS A 1150 -33.05 -34.11 27.34
CA LYS A 1150 -33.28 -35.40 26.65
C LYS A 1150 -33.53 -36.53 27.64
N LYS A 1151 -32.80 -36.54 28.77
CA LYS A 1151 -32.93 -37.53 29.86
C LYS A 1151 -34.03 -37.23 30.88
N GLN A 1152 -34.80 -36.15 30.71
CA GLN A 1152 -35.86 -35.73 31.65
C GLN A 1152 -35.36 -35.46 33.09
N GLN A 1153 -34.13 -34.97 33.24
CA GLN A 1153 -33.48 -34.74 34.55
C GLN A 1153 -33.59 -33.27 35.04
N LEU A 1154 -34.40 -32.43 34.37
CA LEU A 1154 -34.62 -31.04 34.74
C LEU A 1154 -36.01 -30.82 35.34
N SER A 1155 -36.12 -29.92 36.33
CA SER A 1155 -37.40 -29.50 36.90
C SER A 1155 -38.22 -28.67 35.90
N LYS A 1156 -39.55 -28.60 36.11
CA LYS A 1156 -40.43 -27.74 35.29
C LYS A 1156 -40.02 -26.27 35.31
N GLN A 1157 -39.48 -25.79 36.42
CA GLN A 1157 -38.99 -24.43 36.56
C GLN A 1157 -37.72 -24.22 35.70
N HIS A 1158 -36.77 -25.16 35.73
CA HIS A 1158 -35.59 -25.10 34.86
C HIS A 1158 -35.97 -25.07 33.38
N ILE A 1159 -36.94 -25.90 32.96
CA ILE A 1159 -37.44 -25.92 31.58
C ILE A 1159 -38.06 -24.57 31.19
N ALA A 1160 -38.88 -23.97 32.07
CA ALA A 1160 -39.49 -22.67 31.80
C ALA A 1160 -38.44 -21.56 31.62
N THR A 1161 -37.43 -21.50 32.50
CA THR A 1161 -36.31 -20.54 32.38
C THR A 1161 -35.56 -20.71 31.06
N LEU A 1162 -35.28 -21.95 30.63
CA LEU A 1162 -34.60 -22.19 29.36
C LEU A 1162 -35.46 -21.76 28.16
N ILE A 1163 -36.76 -22.05 28.15
CA ILE A 1163 -37.66 -21.63 27.06
C ILE A 1163 -37.64 -20.10 26.88
N GLU A 1164 -37.58 -19.34 27.98
CA GLU A 1164 -37.53 -17.87 27.95
C GLU A 1164 -36.13 -17.33 27.56
N THR A 1165 -35.06 -17.98 28.03
CA THR A 1165 -33.68 -17.46 27.89
C THR A 1165 -33.07 -17.74 26.52
N ILE A 1166 -33.27 -18.94 25.96
CA ILE A 1166 -32.56 -19.40 24.75
C ILE A 1166 -32.75 -18.48 23.53
N PRO A 1167 -33.95 -17.98 23.22
CA PRO A 1167 -34.13 -16.98 22.17
C PRO A 1167 -33.28 -15.72 22.38
N SER A 1168 -33.23 -15.21 23.61
CA SER A 1168 -32.45 -14.01 23.93
C SER A 1168 -30.95 -14.24 23.77
N ILE A 1169 -30.43 -15.41 24.19
CA ILE A 1169 -29.02 -15.75 23.99
C ILE A 1169 -28.70 -15.82 22.50
N PHE A 1170 -29.53 -16.50 21.72
CA PHE A 1170 -29.32 -16.66 20.29
C PHE A 1170 -29.24 -15.31 19.57
N SER A 1171 -30.15 -14.38 19.89
CA SER A 1171 -30.12 -13.01 19.35
C SER A 1171 -28.92 -12.19 19.86
N ALA A 1172 -28.53 -12.33 21.13
CA ALA A 1172 -27.41 -11.59 21.72
C ALA A 1172 -26.04 -11.93 21.12
N VAL A 1173 -25.89 -13.12 20.54
CA VAL A 1173 -24.67 -13.54 19.80
C VAL A 1173 -24.82 -13.42 18.28
N SER A 1174 -25.66 -12.49 17.81
CA SER A 1174 -25.75 -12.11 16.41
C SER A 1174 -24.39 -11.66 15.87
N TYR A 1175 -24.03 -12.11 14.67
CA TYR A 1175 -22.71 -11.85 14.08
C TYR A 1175 -22.42 -10.36 13.85
N VAL A 1176 -23.47 -9.56 13.62
CA VAL A 1176 -23.36 -8.11 13.36
C VAL A 1176 -22.96 -7.32 14.62
N ASP A 1177 -23.31 -7.84 15.80
CA ASP A 1177 -23.10 -7.16 17.08
C ASP A 1177 -21.76 -7.52 17.73
N ILE A 1178 -21.04 -8.49 17.16
CA ILE A 1178 -19.76 -8.98 17.67
C ILE A 1178 -18.62 -8.11 17.17
N LYS A 1179 -17.83 -7.57 18.10
CA LYS A 1179 -16.59 -6.86 17.77
C LYS A 1179 -15.57 -7.82 17.16
N SER A 1180 -14.94 -7.40 16.07
CA SER A 1180 -13.85 -8.14 15.43
C SER A 1180 -12.67 -8.33 16.39
N HIS A 1181 -12.03 -9.50 16.35
CA HIS A 1181 -10.91 -9.92 17.19
C HIS A 1181 -11.23 -10.03 18.70
N SER A 1182 -12.50 -10.17 19.04
CA SER A 1182 -12.94 -10.38 20.43
C SER A 1182 -12.96 -11.87 20.81
N PRO A 1183 -12.78 -12.24 22.10
CA PRO A 1183 -12.94 -13.62 22.55
C PRO A 1183 -14.31 -14.22 22.21
N GLU A 1184 -15.36 -13.40 22.16
CA GLU A 1184 -16.72 -13.78 21.78
C GLU A 1184 -16.81 -14.31 20.34
N GLU A 1185 -15.96 -13.79 19.44
CA GLU A 1185 -15.89 -14.21 18.02
C GLU A 1185 -15.62 -15.71 17.88
N VAL A 1186 -14.84 -16.29 18.80
CA VAL A 1186 -14.42 -17.70 18.77
C VAL A 1186 -15.59 -18.66 19.02
N SER A 1187 -16.53 -18.27 19.89
CA SER A 1187 -17.60 -19.17 20.37
C SER A 1187 -18.99 -18.88 19.81
N ALA A 1188 -19.19 -17.74 19.15
CA ALA A 1188 -20.53 -17.27 18.76
C ALA A 1188 -21.33 -18.28 17.92
N SER A 1189 -20.73 -18.86 16.88
CA SER A 1189 -21.44 -19.85 16.05
C SER A 1189 -21.70 -21.16 16.80
N SER A 1190 -20.80 -21.57 17.69
CA SER A 1190 -21.00 -22.74 18.56
C SER A 1190 -22.13 -22.52 19.57
N ILE A 1191 -22.24 -21.31 20.15
CA ILE A 1191 -23.34 -20.94 21.04
C ILE A 1191 -24.66 -20.95 20.27
N ARG A 1192 -24.71 -20.34 19.08
CA ARG A 1192 -25.91 -20.36 18.22
C ARG A 1192 -26.33 -21.79 17.86
N ALA A 1193 -25.39 -22.64 17.47
CA ALA A 1193 -25.67 -24.04 17.17
C ALA A 1193 -26.20 -24.81 18.39
N ALA A 1194 -25.61 -24.61 19.57
CA ALA A 1194 -26.07 -25.24 20.81
C ALA A 1194 -27.48 -24.75 21.22
N CYS A 1195 -27.79 -23.46 21.02
CA CYS A 1195 -29.14 -22.91 21.20
C CYS A 1195 -30.15 -23.59 20.27
N VAL A 1196 -29.81 -23.80 18.99
CA VAL A 1196 -30.70 -24.46 18.02
C VAL A 1196 -30.98 -25.91 18.42
N LYS A 1197 -29.94 -26.67 18.80
CA LYS A 1197 -30.08 -28.05 19.28
C LYS A 1197 -30.99 -28.15 20.50
N LEU A 1198 -30.77 -27.30 21.49
CA LEU A 1198 -31.58 -27.27 22.72
C LEU A 1198 -33.01 -26.81 22.44
N ALA A 1199 -33.21 -25.81 21.57
CA ALA A 1199 -34.52 -25.32 21.18
C ALA A 1199 -35.36 -26.40 20.48
N ASP A 1200 -34.76 -27.23 19.61
CA ASP A 1200 -35.47 -28.35 18.96
C ASP A 1200 -36.00 -29.36 19.99
N VAL A 1201 -35.14 -29.78 20.93
CA VAL A 1201 -35.54 -30.73 21.98
C VAL A 1201 -36.63 -30.14 22.89
N LEU A 1202 -36.49 -28.87 23.30
CA LEU A 1202 -37.49 -28.19 24.14
C LEU A 1202 -38.83 -28.02 23.42
N LEU A 1203 -38.83 -27.70 22.12
CA LEU A 1203 -40.04 -27.52 21.31
C LEU A 1203 -40.79 -28.84 21.09
N ARG A 1204 -40.07 -29.97 20.93
CA ARG A 1204 -40.70 -31.31 20.86
C ARG A 1204 -41.48 -31.64 22.13
N GLN A 1205 -41.01 -31.17 23.30
CA GLN A 1205 -41.67 -31.35 24.60
C GLN A 1205 -42.74 -30.28 24.88
N ASN A 1206 -42.61 -29.07 24.30
CA ASN A 1206 -43.49 -27.91 24.56
C ASN A 1206 -43.90 -27.23 23.24
N LYS A 1207 -44.90 -27.79 22.54
CA LYS A 1207 -45.29 -27.39 21.17
C LYS A 1207 -45.80 -25.96 21.01
N ASP A 1208 -46.19 -25.31 22.11
CA ASP A 1208 -46.79 -23.96 22.13
C ASP A 1208 -45.74 -22.84 22.26
N ALA A 1209 -44.45 -23.16 22.42
CA ALA A 1209 -43.38 -22.18 22.56
C ALA A 1209 -43.04 -21.49 21.22
N ILE A 1210 -43.81 -20.45 20.85
CA ILE A 1210 -43.65 -19.69 19.59
C ILE A 1210 -42.24 -19.14 19.41
N ALA A 1211 -41.63 -18.60 20.47
CA ALA A 1211 -40.28 -18.01 20.40
C ALA A 1211 -39.21 -19.03 19.99
N LEU A 1212 -39.31 -20.29 20.43
CA LEU A 1212 -38.41 -21.36 20.02
C LEU A 1212 -38.64 -21.74 18.55
N ARG A 1213 -39.90 -21.80 18.09
CA ARG A 1213 -40.21 -22.06 16.66
C ARG A 1213 -39.59 -21.00 15.76
N ASN A 1214 -39.73 -19.72 16.10
CA ASN A 1214 -39.16 -18.62 15.33
C ASN A 1214 -37.63 -18.71 15.26
N LEU A 1215 -36.96 -19.06 16.37
CA LEU A 1215 -35.51 -19.29 16.38
C LEU A 1215 -35.10 -20.41 15.43
N LEU A 1216 -35.82 -21.55 15.43
CA LEU A 1216 -35.51 -22.67 14.54
C LEU A 1216 -35.70 -22.29 13.07
N GLU A 1217 -36.75 -21.53 12.73
CA GLU A 1217 -36.97 -20.99 11.38
C GLU A 1217 -35.84 -20.05 10.95
N GLU A 1218 -35.41 -19.13 11.82
CA GLU A 1218 -34.27 -18.23 11.56
C GLU A 1218 -32.99 -19.04 11.29
N SER A 1219 -32.73 -20.06 12.11
CA SER A 1219 -31.51 -20.87 12.05
C SER A 1219 -31.29 -21.60 10.72
N GLN A 1220 -32.36 -21.99 10.01
CA GLN A 1220 -32.26 -22.66 8.71
C GLN A 1220 -31.64 -21.76 7.63
N SER A 1221 -31.73 -20.45 7.81
CA SER A 1221 -31.17 -19.42 6.92
C SER A 1221 -29.90 -18.77 7.47
N ASP A 1222 -29.36 -19.28 8.58
CA ASP A 1222 -28.15 -18.74 9.21
C ASP A 1222 -26.96 -18.70 8.23
N ALA A 1223 -26.07 -17.74 8.42
CA ALA A 1223 -24.90 -17.61 7.57
C ALA A 1223 -23.98 -18.85 7.64
N LEU A 1224 -23.85 -19.48 8.81
CA LEU A 1224 -22.85 -20.53 9.03
C LEU A 1224 -23.48 -21.94 9.02
N PRO A 1225 -22.80 -22.94 8.42
CA PRO A 1225 -23.37 -24.25 8.20
C PRO A 1225 -23.54 -25.05 9.50
N GLU A 1226 -22.68 -24.85 10.50
CA GLU A 1226 -22.84 -25.49 11.81
C GLU A 1226 -24.13 -25.09 12.54
N VAL A 1227 -24.69 -23.91 12.25
CA VAL A 1227 -25.98 -23.46 12.78
C VAL A 1227 -27.12 -23.94 11.87
N ARG A 1228 -26.99 -23.74 10.54
CA ARG A 1228 -27.99 -24.20 9.55
C ARG A 1228 -28.32 -25.67 9.65
N PHE A 1229 -27.31 -26.51 9.92
CA PHE A 1229 -27.44 -27.96 9.94
C PHE A 1229 -27.37 -28.55 11.36
N ALA A 1230 -27.51 -27.73 12.40
CA ALA A 1230 -27.39 -28.17 13.79
C ALA A 1230 -28.36 -29.31 14.14
N ILE A 1231 -29.59 -29.29 13.61
CA ILE A 1231 -30.63 -30.32 13.86
C ILE A 1231 -30.37 -31.61 13.07
N ASN A 1232 -29.82 -31.49 11.85
CA ASN A 1232 -29.61 -32.63 10.93
C ASN A 1232 -28.32 -33.42 11.22
N SER A 1233 -27.57 -33.05 12.28
CA SER A 1233 -26.28 -33.66 12.62
C SER A 1233 -26.37 -34.88 13.55
N GLU A 1234 -27.55 -35.18 14.10
CA GLU A 1234 -27.73 -36.20 15.16
C GLU A 1234 -28.71 -37.34 14.79
N GLU A 1235 -29.18 -37.44 13.55
CA GLU A 1235 -29.93 -38.62 13.08
C GLU A 1235 -29.04 -39.47 12.15
N PRO A 1236 -28.56 -40.63 12.61
CA PRO A 1236 -28.24 -41.77 11.75
C PRO A 1236 -29.50 -42.31 11.04
#